data_AF-A0A543P240-F1
#
_entry.id   AF-A0A543P240-F1
#
_cell.length_a   1.000
_cell.length_b   1.000
_cell.length_c   1.000
_cell.angle_alpha   90.00
_cell.angle_beta   90.00
_cell.angle_gamma   90.00
#
_symmetry.space_group_name_H-M   'P 1'
#
loop_
_entity.id
_entity.type
_entity.pdbx_description
1 polymer ?
#
loop_
_entity_poly.entity_id
_entity_poly.type
_entity_poly.pdbx_seq_one_letter_code
_entity_poly.pdbx_strand_id
1 'polypeptide(L)'
;MTRSAWDAWDASDEGRRVSEHVLDSAPDAVHSALVPPGTLHRRVTAALANWQLDDAEELLADVEQEPSPYVAADPVADAPGDAPVSLGKAWADTLRAELLVRRLRVAGFTLVGDPVPADASAEDPLDLHAGVADLIEGAGGEDSDPRSESASRAALAIALVRSAKAAFDATDDDLQRAAGLARHARIELLSRRIDAAMDEAVEAASLLDPVLPPSALLVDTLGTLAGVLADLELMPLALDYQRRAHEAAMIAAADPGAPEWTGNGDTTVDADVLVATTATCLGELCAELGEGLLDDGVPESAEPHFAEARMLAEKALALLPPDSAGIVTAQVVHGWALVGLGECAAAVGPLRAAVRITSATADRAQLASAQLALGRALRRQRDVAGADEHLVSALNLATEHGLPRLRRAALRELCTLHAELDDAGRALPYLQAYLSDELDRVDERRTRWVELFGRRKSLLETERAAGQLRRQAYEDPLTHLPNRRYAEARLDGLLTTGAAPALAVVDVDRFKTINDAFGHPAGDAALRTVADLLVAGVRDTDEVCRWAGDEFVILLPDTTAEQGERALERIRRSVATYDWSSLGIDVPVTISVGIASAARGDDRRTLFAAADGVLYDAKRSGRDRVVRLSGVTQTRAPGASPLDALFGPPPVAPEGGTTTSDIPDDDAAAPVPAAPATPPPAGSADAGFAPLLVAPRPVDPPLGTGSPAEPLLGPLPRPEPVAVPEPVAVAPVGPQPIVVDPVVETVAPVPAARRAATVEPEVVWATGRTTEQVLALVREARREHPDRPALVLRAAAETLVALASEHDAYTTMDAAAMAAAVGPVPEPVGRVHVLCAGGADGPVAAEVAFVARVTGTEVVRVDDVAGSRVRGMLADGSLFAEADCLVVVAGMDASLAATVGAMADVPVVAVPTSTGSPNAFAGLGALMTMLNSAAPGVAVSTIDNGYSAGVFAARVARRATTR
;
A
#
# COMPACT_ATOMS: atom_id res chain seq x y z
N MET A 1 -50.44 -6.32 26.97
CA MET A 1 -50.99 -7.35 27.86
C MET A 1 -50.33 -8.68 27.51
N THR A 2 -49.85 -9.37 28.55
CA THR A 2 -49.52 -10.81 28.67
C THR A 2 -48.34 -11.43 27.89
N ARG A 3 -47.32 -11.78 28.70
CA ARG A 3 -46.31 -12.85 28.59
C ARG A 3 -46.92 -14.25 28.34
N SER A 4 -46.13 -15.15 27.71
CA SER A 4 -45.73 -16.53 28.14
C SER A 4 -45.11 -17.27 26.94
N ALA A 5 -44.33 -18.35 26.99
CA ALA A 5 -43.94 -19.31 28.03
C ALA A 5 -42.67 -20.07 27.60
N TRP A 6 -41.94 -20.56 28.60
CA TRP A 6 -40.95 -21.63 28.53
C TRP A 6 -41.61 -23.03 28.55
N ASP A 7 -40.78 -24.07 28.35
CA ASP A 7 -40.88 -25.50 28.70
C ASP A 7 -41.21 -26.52 27.58
N ALA A 8 -40.28 -27.46 27.30
CA ALA A 8 -40.39 -28.88 27.71
C ALA A 8 -39.49 -29.91 26.94
N TRP A 9 -38.68 -30.68 27.72
CA TRP A 9 -38.44 -32.15 27.69
C TRP A 9 -37.41 -32.79 26.72
N ASP A 10 -36.68 -33.88 26.99
CA ASP A 10 -36.25 -34.65 28.20
C ASP A 10 -35.24 -35.77 27.74
N ALA A 11 -34.56 -36.42 28.69
CA ALA A 11 -33.35 -37.27 28.57
C ALA A 11 -33.50 -38.74 28.07
N SER A 12 -32.40 -39.38 27.61
CA SER A 12 -32.01 -40.79 27.92
C SER A 12 -30.59 -41.16 27.44
N ASP A 13 -30.04 -42.20 28.08
CA ASP A 13 -28.64 -42.50 28.43
C ASP A 13 -27.98 -43.64 27.59
N GLU A 14 -26.66 -43.81 27.79
CA GLU A 14 -25.79 -45.00 27.63
C GLU A 14 -24.98 -45.27 26.32
N GLY A 15 -23.64 -45.23 26.45
CA GLY A 15 -22.79 -46.36 26.02
C GLY A 15 -21.66 -46.13 24.99
N ARG A 16 -20.43 -45.87 25.49
CA ARG A 16 -19.12 -45.82 24.78
C ARG A 16 -18.82 -46.98 23.79
N ARG A 17 -18.20 -46.65 22.64
CA ARG A 17 -16.90 -47.22 22.17
C ARG A 17 -16.30 -46.45 20.97
N VAL A 18 -15.03 -46.13 21.12
CA VAL A 18 -14.09 -45.51 20.18
C VAL A 18 -13.63 -46.53 19.13
N SER A 19 -13.49 -46.11 17.87
CA SER A 19 -12.22 -46.00 17.09
C SER A 19 -12.49 -46.10 15.58
N GLU A 20 -12.13 -45.09 14.78
CA GLU A 20 -10.89 -45.07 13.97
C GLU A 20 -10.96 -44.04 12.81
N HIS A 21 -9.94 -43.17 12.77
CA HIS A 21 -9.41 -42.38 11.64
C HIS A 21 -10.21 -41.19 11.07
N VAL A 22 -9.65 -40.03 10.71
CA VAL A 22 -8.42 -39.24 10.99
C VAL A 22 -8.63 -37.99 10.11
N LEU A 23 -8.30 -36.78 10.60
CA LEU A 23 -8.44 -35.44 9.97
C LEU A 23 -9.73 -34.64 10.19
N ASP A 24 -10.36 -34.75 11.36
CA ASP A 24 -11.21 -33.66 11.89
C ASP A 24 -10.43 -32.93 12.99
N SER A 25 -9.87 -31.76 12.68
CA SER A 25 -9.70 -30.74 13.70
C SER A 25 -11.09 -30.22 14.07
N ALA A 26 -11.52 -30.56 15.28
CA ALA A 26 -12.84 -30.30 15.85
C ALA A 26 -13.19 -28.79 15.95
N PRO A 27 -14.50 -28.45 16.07
CA PRO A 27 -15.08 -27.11 15.83
C PRO A 27 -15.15 -26.21 17.08
N ASP A 28 -14.18 -26.31 17.99
CA ASP A 28 -14.17 -25.53 19.24
C ASP A 28 -13.02 -24.52 19.27
N ALA A 29 -13.21 -23.34 18.67
CA ALA A 29 -12.41 -22.15 18.93
C ALA A 29 -13.20 -20.88 18.60
N VAL A 30 -13.44 -20.05 19.62
CA VAL A 30 -14.09 -18.74 19.56
C VAL A 30 -13.22 -17.73 18.79
N HIS A 31 -13.21 -17.82 17.46
CA HIS A 31 -12.69 -16.84 16.53
C HIS A 31 -13.87 -16.28 15.72
N SER A 32 -14.40 -15.08 15.97
CA SER A 32 -15.38 -14.52 15.01
C SER A 32 -15.80 -13.06 15.17
N ALA A 33 -16.15 -12.60 16.39
CA ALA A 33 -17.07 -11.45 16.49
C ALA A 33 -16.44 -10.05 16.28
N LEU A 34 -15.17 -9.87 16.65
CA LEU A 34 -14.47 -8.57 16.62
C LEU A 34 -13.49 -8.39 15.46
N VAL A 35 -13.13 -9.48 14.79
CA VAL A 35 -12.37 -9.45 13.55
C VAL A 35 -13.36 -9.20 12.41
N PRO A 36 -13.14 -8.24 11.50
CA PRO A 36 -14.02 -8.03 10.36
C PRO A 36 -14.12 -9.33 9.52
N PRO A 37 -15.34 -9.75 9.12
CA PRO A 37 -16.61 -9.03 9.10
C PRO A 37 -17.54 -9.26 10.30
N GLY A 38 -17.00 -9.59 11.47
CA GLY A 38 -17.74 -9.92 12.68
C GLY A 38 -18.89 -8.96 12.99
N THR A 39 -20.02 -9.49 13.46
CA THR A 39 -21.22 -8.70 13.75
C THR A 39 -21.00 -7.68 14.86
N LEU A 40 -20.27 -8.05 15.91
CA LEU A 40 -19.91 -7.13 16.99
C LEU A 40 -18.97 -6.03 16.46
N HIS A 41 -17.98 -6.41 15.65
CA HIS A 41 -17.11 -5.48 14.96
C HIS A 41 -17.91 -4.40 14.22
N ARG A 42 -18.86 -4.80 13.37
CA ARG A 42 -19.70 -3.88 12.60
C ARG A 42 -20.57 -2.98 13.49
N ARG A 43 -21.16 -3.52 14.55
CA ARG A 43 -21.98 -2.75 15.50
C ARG A 43 -21.16 -1.69 16.22
N VAL A 44 -19.97 -2.05 16.70
CA VAL A 44 -19.06 -1.09 17.36
C VAL A 44 -18.59 -0.03 16.37
N THR A 45 -18.15 -0.41 15.18
CA THR A 45 -17.71 0.56 14.15
C THR A 45 -18.84 1.49 13.73
N ALA A 46 -20.08 1.00 13.61
CA ALA A 46 -21.26 1.83 13.35
C ALA A 46 -21.54 2.80 14.51
N ALA A 47 -21.54 2.32 15.75
CA ALA A 47 -21.74 3.16 16.92
C ALA A 47 -20.65 4.25 17.04
N LEU A 48 -19.38 3.88 16.81
CA LEU A 48 -18.27 4.82 16.77
C LEU A 48 -18.46 5.86 15.66
N ALA A 49 -18.74 5.44 14.43
CA ALA A 49 -18.99 6.34 13.30
C ALA A 49 -20.12 7.34 13.59
N ASN A 50 -21.17 6.89 14.29
CA ASN A 50 -22.33 7.68 14.67
C ASN A 50 -22.17 8.46 15.99
N TRP A 51 -20.98 8.45 16.59
CA TRP A 51 -20.68 9.11 17.87
C TRP A 51 -21.56 8.64 19.04
N GLN A 52 -22.10 7.42 18.95
CA GLN A 52 -22.80 6.73 20.03
C GLN A 52 -21.77 6.07 20.95
N LEU A 53 -20.98 6.90 21.65
CA LEU A 53 -19.80 6.44 22.40
C LEU A 53 -20.17 5.56 23.59
N ASP A 54 -21.30 5.83 24.26
CA ASP A 54 -21.79 5.01 25.36
C ASP A 54 -22.23 3.62 24.86
N ASP A 55 -22.95 3.55 23.73
CA ASP A 55 -23.33 2.29 23.10
C ASP A 55 -22.09 1.50 22.63
N ALA A 56 -21.09 2.18 22.05
CA ALA A 56 -19.84 1.55 21.65
C ALA A 56 -19.06 0.99 22.85
N GLU A 57 -19.08 1.70 23.98
CA GLU A 57 -18.46 1.24 25.23
C GLU A 57 -19.18 0.03 25.81
N GLU A 58 -20.52 0.05 25.84
CA GLU A 58 -21.33 -1.09 26.29
C GLU A 58 -21.07 -2.33 25.41
N LEU A 59 -21.04 -2.15 24.09
CA LEU A 59 -20.70 -3.22 23.14
C LEU A 59 -19.29 -3.78 23.33
N LEU A 60 -18.33 -2.95 23.76
CA LEU A 60 -16.96 -3.35 24.02
C LEU A 60 -16.74 -3.90 25.44
N ALA A 61 -17.63 -3.59 26.39
CA ALA A 61 -17.57 -4.08 27.77
C ALA A 61 -17.87 -5.59 27.85
N ASP A 62 -18.76 -6.09 26.98
CA ASP A 62 -19.12 -7.51 26.90
C ASP A 62 -17.99 -8.41 26.37
N VAL A 63 -16.91 -7.83 25.84
CA VAL A 63 -15.77 -8.54 25.25
C VAL A 63 -14.80 -9.10 26.30
N GLU A 64 -14.83 -8.57 27.54
CA GLU A 64 -13.82 -8.88 28.57
C GLU A 64 -14.07 -10.17 29.37
N GLN A 65 -15.09 -10.98 29.03
CA GLN A 65 -15.45 -12.16 29.83
C GLN A 65 -14.97 -13.53 29.33
N GLU A 66 -14.27 -13.64 28.19
CA GLU A 66 -13.75 -14.94 27.73
C GLU A 66 -12.22 -14.96 27.53
N PRO A 67 -11.51 -15.92 28.16
CA PRO A 67 -10.12 -16.19 27.82
C PRO A 67 -10.05 -16.80 26.41
N SER A 68 -9.13 -16.29 25.61
CA SER A 68 -8.78 -16.86 24.30
C SER A 68 -8.53 -18.38 24.38
N PRO A 69 -9.01 -19.20 23.43
CA PRO A 69 -8.83 -20.66 23.43
C PRO A 69 -7.38 -21.12 23.15
N TYR A 70 -6.40 -20.21 23.10
CA TYR A 70 -4.97 -20.54 22.98
C TYR A 70 -4.24 -20.71 24.33
N VAL A 71 -4.98 -20.89 25.43
CA VAL A 71 -4.36 -21.27 26.71
C VAL A 71 -4.42 -22.79 26.88
N ALA A 72 -3.27 -23.45 26.67
CA ALA A 72 -3.03 -24.75 27.30
C ALA A 72 -2.54 -24.52 28.75
N ALA A 73 -3.42 -24.83 29.69
CA ALA A 73 -3.24 -25.21 31.10
C ALA A 73 -2.07 -24.64 31.94
N ASP A 74 -2.47 -23.89 32.98
CA ASP A 74 -1.88 -23.64 34.30
C ASP A 74 -0.45 -23.05 34.47
N PRO A 75 -0.26 -22.19 35.49
CA PRO A 75 0.89 -21.31 35.60
C PRO A 75 2.09 -22.06 36.19
N VAL A 76 3.12 -22.27 35.37
CA VAL A 76 4.47 -22.44 35.92
C VAL A 76 4.97 -21.02 36.25
N ALA A 77 5.05 -20.73 37.54
CA ALA A 77 5.77 -19.57 38.04
C ALA A 77 7.22 -19.60 37.50
N ASP A 78 7.69 -18.46 36.98
CA ASP A 78 9.01 -18.21 36.39
C ASP A 78 9.19 -18.46 34.88
N ALA A 79 8.41 -17.76 34.04
CA ALA A 79 8.79 -17.47 32.65
C ALA A 79 8.86 -15.94 32.41
N PRO A 80 9.91 -15.41 31.76
CA PRO A 80 10.03 -13.98 31.46
C PRO A 80 9.02 -13.58 30.38
N GLY A 81 8.42 -12.40 30.52
CA GLY A 81 7.33 -11.92 29.68
C GLY A 81 7.73 -11.70 28.22
N ASP A 82 7.06 -12.42 27.32
CA ASP A 82 6.79 -12.05 25.91
C ASP A 82 5.98 -13.17 25.24
N ALA A 83 4.68 -13.26 25.55
CA ALA A 83 3.76 -14.08 24.75
C ALA A 83 3.13 -13.18 23.66
N PRO A 84 3.12 -13.57 22.37
CA PRO A 84 2.59 -12.74 21.30
C PRO A 84 1.09 -12.48 21.49
N VAL A 85 0.68 -11.22 21.31
CA VAL A 85 -0.72 -10.75 21.44
C VAL A 85 -1.58 -11.41 20.36
N SER A 86 -2.75 -11.94 20.71
CA SER A 86 -3.67 -12.55 19.74
C SER A 86 -4.31 -11.49 18.82
N LEU A 87 -4.50 -11.83 17.54
CA LEU A 87 -5.09 -10.94 16.53
C LEU A 87 -6.49 -10.42 16.94
N GLY A 88 -7.31 -11.25 17.59
CA GLY A 88 -8.60 -10.83 18.12
C GLY A 88 -8.50 -9.73 19.18
N LYS A 89 -7.48 -9.79 20.04
CA LYS A 89 -7.19 -8.73 21.01
C LYS A 89 -6.70 -7.45 20.31
N ALA A 90 -5.87 -7.58 19.28
CA ALA A 90 -5.41 -6.43 18.48
C ALA A 90 -6.57 -5.66 17.85
N TRP A 91 -7.57 -6.37 17.31
CA TRP A 91 -8.79 -5.77 16.78
C TRP A 91 -9.62 -5.05 17.84
N ALA A 92 -9.79 -5.66 19.02
CA ALA A 92 -10.50 -5.04 20.14
C ALA A 92 -9.78 -3.78 20.65
N ASP A 93 -8.45 -3.85 20.79
CA ASP A 93 -7.61 -2.74 21.26
C ASP A 93 -7.66 -1.56 20.28
N THR A 94 -7.72 -1.82 18.97
CA THR A 94 -7.89 -0.79 17.94
C THR A 94 -9.24 -0.07 18.09
N LEU A 95 -10.33 -0.80 18.31
CA LEU A 95 -11.67 -0.22 18.52
C LEU A 95 -11.74 0.60 19.82
N ARG A 96 -11.14 0.10 20.91
CA ARG A 96 -11.05 0.83 22.18
C ARG A 96 -10.22 2.10 22.05
N ALA A 97 -9.11 2.06 21.30
CA ALA A 97 -8.32 3.24 21.02
C ALA A 97 -9.13 4.30 20.27
N GLU A 98 -9.88 3.93 19.22
CA GLU A 98 -10.77 4.87 18.52
C GLU A 98 -11.83 5.46 19.45
N LEU A 99 -12.47 4.64 20.30
CA LEU A 99 -13.43 5.10 21.31
C LEU A 99 -12.82 6.17 22.24
N LEU A 100 -11.64 5.90 22.79
CA LEU A 100 -10.95 6.81 23.71
C LEU A 100 -10.59 8.14 23.03
N VAL A 101 -10.08 8.08 21.79
CA VAL A 101 -9.76 9.29 21.00
C VAL A 101 -11.02 10.12 20.74
N ARG A 102 -12.15 9.49 20.39
CA ARG A 102 -13.43 10.19 20.21
C ARG A 102 -13.93 10.80 21.53
N ARG A 103 -13.84 10.10 22.67
CA ARG A 103 -14.22 10.67 23.99
C ARG A 103 -13.36 11.87 24.37
N LEU A 104 -12.06 11.82 24.12
CA LEU A 104 -11.15 12.96 24.35
C LEU A 104 -11.57 14.18 23.52
N ARG A 105 -12.01 13.96 22.28
CA ARG A 105 -12.51 15.02 21.40
C ARG A 105 -13.82 15.63 21.90
N VAL A 106 -14.77 14.82 22.39
CA VAL A 106 -16.02 15.33 23.02
C VAL A 106 -15.72 16.15 24.27
N ALA A 107 -14.71 15.75 25.05
CA ALA A 107 -14.30 16.47 26.25
C ALA A 107 -13.53 17.79 25.96
N GLY A 108 -13.47 18.23 24.70
CA GLY A 108 -12.88 19.52 24.30
C GLY A 108 -11.36 19.51 24.21
N PHE A 109 -10.72 18.34 24.33
CA PHE A 109 -9.27 18.23 24.13
C PHE A 109 -8.97 18.32 22.64
N THR A 110 -8.47 19.48 22.24
CA THR A 110 -7.94 19.75 20.90
C THR A 110 -6.43 19.57 20.91
N LEU A 111 -5.96 18.54 20.23
CA LEU A 111 -4.54 18.39 19.90
C LEU A 111 -4.18 19.42 18.83
N VAL A 112 -3.55 20.52 19.25
CA VAL A 112 -2.96 21.59 18.44
C VAL A 112 -3.91 22.29 17.45
N GLY A 113 -4.17 23.57 17.70
CA GLY A 113 -4.35 24.54 16.61
C GLY A 113 -5.75 24.99 16.21
N ASP A 114 -6.82 24.73 16.97
CA ASP A 114 -8.10 25.45 16.82
C ASP A 114 -8.56 26.06 18.15
N PRO A 115 -9.25 27.23 18.13
CA PRO A 115 -9.69 27.90 19.34
C PRO A 115 -10.84 27.14 20.02
N VAL A 116 -10.72 26.97 21.33
CA VAL A 116 -11.82 26.52 22.22
C VAL A 116 -12.87 27.64 22.32
N PRO A 117 -14.18 27.33 22.40
CA PRO A 117 -15.24 28.33 22.55
C PRO A 117 -15.00 29.27 23.74
N ALA A 118 -15.54 30.49 23.64
CA ALA A 118 -15.27 31.66 24.48
C ALA A 118 -15.59 31.58 25.99
N ASP A 119 -15.87 30.40 26.54
CA ASP A 119 -16.10 30.19 27.97
C ASP A 119 -15.06 29.20 28.54
N ALA A 120 -13.81 29.62 28.64
CA ALA A 120 -12.87 28.99 29.56
C ALA A 120 -11.81 30.02 29.99
N SER A 121 -11.77 30.21 31.30
CA SER A 121 -10.62 30.70 32.04
C SER A 121 -9.30 30.19 31.47
N ALA A 122 -8.34 31.11 31.36
CA ALA A 122 -6.93 30.94 31.06
C ALA A 122 -6.39 29.52 31.33
N GLU A 123 -6.03 28.80 30.26
CA GLU A 123 -4.89 27.87 30.21
C GLU A 123 -4.70 27.30 28.81
N ASP A 124 -3.43 27.04 28.45
CA ASP A 124 -3.01 26.56 27.13
C ASP A 124 -3.53 25.13 26.83
N PRO A 125 -3.85 24.81 25.57
CA PRO A 125 -4.28 23.47 25.16
C PRO A 125 -3.15 22.45 25.38
N LEU A 126 -3.50 21.31 25.98
CA LEU A 126 -2.56 20.27 26.40
C LEU A 126 -2.22 19.32 25.24
N ASP A 127 -0.93 19.09 25.00
CA ASP A 127 -0.45 18.08 24.07
C ASP A 127 -0.63 16.68 24.68
N LEU A 128 -1.37 15.82 23.97
CA LEU A 128 -1.73 14.45 24.35
C LEU A 128 -0.50 13.55 24.52
N HIS A 129 0.65 13.91 23.93
CA HIS A 129 1.94 13.24 24.11
C HIS A 129 2.82 13.92 25.18
N ALA A 130 2.76 15.25 25.33
CA ALA A 130 3.49 15.96 26.38
C ALA A 130 2.97 15.61 27.79
N GLY A 131 1.65 15.47 27.96
CA GLY A 131 1.07 15.04 29.23
C GLY A 131 1.53 13.66 29.70
N VAL A 132 2.02 12.81 28.78
CA VAL A 132 2.61 11.49 29.10
C VAL A 132 4.05 11.61 29.57
N ALA A 133 4.83 12.58 29.06
CA ALA A 133 6.17 12.85 29.56
C ALA A 133 6.14 13.27 31.04
N ASP A 134 5.20 14.14 31.41
CA ASP A 134 4.99 14.57 32.79
C ASP A 134 4.49 13.43 33.71
N LEU A 135 3.73 12.48 33.15
CA LEU A 135 3.24 11.28 33.87
C LEU A 135 4.35 10.23 34.08
N ILE A 136 5.30 10.12 33.14
CA ILE A 136 6.48 9.25 33.25
C ILE A 136 7.53 9.86 34.21
N GLU A 137 7.63 11.19 34.30
CA GLU A 137 8.58 11.90 35.17
C GLU A 137 8.13 12.01 36.64
N GLY A 138 6.94 11.54 36.99
CA GLY A 138 6.57 11.25 38.38
C GLY A 138 6.13 12.45 39.22
N ALA A 139 5.27 13.31 38.69
CA ALA A 139 4.51 14.28 39.50
C ALA A 139 3.13 13.72 39.90
N GLY A 140 3.11 12.69 40.75
CA GLY A 140 1.89 12.19 41.37
C GLY A 140 1.38 13.16 42.45
N GLY A 141 0.38 13.99 42.10
CA GLY A 141 -0.45 14.72 43.07
C GLY A 141 -1.80 14.04 43.23
N GLU A 142 -2.17 13.67 44.46
CA GLU A 142 -3.38 12.93 44.85
C GLU A 142 -4.72 13.72 44.73
N ASP A 143 -4.85 14.68 43.83
CA ASP A 143 -6.14 15.37 43.59
C ASP A 143 -6.74 14.94 42.24
N SER A 144 -8.03 14.59 42.27
CA SER A 144 -8.83 14.16 41.11
C SER A 144 -9.08 15.32 40.13
N ASP A 145 -8.03 15.74 39.43
CA ASP A 145 -8.11 16.73 38.35
C ASP A 145 -8.65 16.03 37.09
N PRO A 146 -9.73 16.53 36.44
CA PRO A 146 -10.20 16.03 35.14
C PRO A 146 -9.12 15.98 34.05
N ARG A 147 -8.03 16.75 34.18
CA ARG A 147 -6.85 16.68 33.30
C ARG A 147 -6.02 15.42 33.51
N SER A 148 -5.89 14.94 34.74
CA SER A 148 -5.16 13.70 35.08
C SER A 148 -5.87 12.46 34.51
N GLU A 149 -7.21 12.45 34.57
CA GLU A 149 -8.02 11.39 33.98
C GLU A 149 -7.92 11.38 32.44
N SER A 150 -7.89 12.56 31.82
CA SER A 150 -7.80 12.70 30.36
C SER A 150 -6.40 12.33 29.83
N ALA A 151 -5.34 12.73 30.55
CA ALA A 151 -3.97 12.29 30.26
C ALA A 151 -3.81 10.76 30.41
N SER A 152 -4.48 10.17 31.41
CA SER A 152 -4.52 8.71 31.58
C SER A 152 -5.22 7.99 30.42
N ARG A 153 -6.36 8.52 29.94
CA ARG A 153 -7.09 7.98 28.77
C ARG A 153 -6.27 8.11 27.48
N ALA A 154 -5.56 9.22 27.30
CA ALA A 154 -4.63 9.43 26.19
C ALA A 154 -3.47 8.42 26.18
N ALA A 155 -2.81 8.24 27.33
CA ALA A 155 -1.74 7.26 27.49
C ALA A 155 -2.24 5.83 27.18
N LEU A 156 -3.44 5.49 27.65
CA LEU A 156 -4.07 4.20 27.37
C LEU A 156 -4.35 4.02 25.87
N ALA A 157 -4.90 5.02 25.19
CA ALA A 157 -5.15 4.94 23.75
C ALA A 157 -3.85 4.69 22.96
N ILE A 158 -2.76 5.39 23.30
CA ILE A 158 -1.44 5.20 22.67
C ILE A 158 -0.91 3.78 22.93
N ALA A 159 -1.04 3.28 24.17
CA ALA A 159 -0.60 1.94 24.52
C ALA A 159 -1.37 0.85 23.75
N LEU A 160 -2.69 1.01 23.62
CA LEU A 160 -3.55 0.10 22.87
C LEU A 160 -3.19 0.08 21.38
N VAL A 161 -3.02 1.25 20.76
CA VAL A 161 -2.60 1.36 19.35
C VAL A 161 -1.24 0.69 19.13
N ARG A 162 -0.26 0.96 20.00
CA ARG A 162 1.09 0.37 19.88
C ARG A 162 1.05 -1.15 20.01
N SER A 163 0.31 -1.66 20.99
CA SER A 163 0.12 -3.09 21.21
C SER A 163 -0.57 -3.76 20.01
N ALA A 164 -1.66 -3.17 19.51
CA ALA A 164 -2.38 -3.67 18.35
C ALA A 164 -1.51 -3.67 17.09
N LYS A 165 -0.78 -2.57 16.83
CA LYS A 165 0.12 -2.46 15.68
C LYS A 165 1.22 -3.53 15.71
N ALA A 166 1.86 -3.74 16.86
CA ALA A 166 2.87 -4.81 17.00
C ALA A 166 2.30 -6.21 16.69
N ALA A 167 1.05 -6.47 17.08
CA ALA A 167 0.37 -7.73 16.78
C ALA A 167 0.05 -7.88 15.27
N PHE A 168 -0.39 -6.82 14.61
CA PHE A 168 -0.60 -6.81 13.15
C PHE A 168 0.72 -6.92 12.38
N ASP A 169 1.80 -6.29 12.85
CA ASP A 169 3.10 -6.36 12.20
C ASP A 169 3.71 -7.78 12.32
N ALA A 170 3.44 -8.48 13.41
CA ALA A 170 3.90 -9.85 13.65
C ALA A 170 3.16 -10.92 12.82
N THR A 171 2.08 -10.59 12.11
CA THR A 171 1.36 -11.53 11.25
C THR A 171 2.05 -11.69 9.88
N ASP A 172 2.00 -12.89 9.31
CA ASP A 172 2.48 -13.15 7.93
C ASP A 172 1.40 -12.85 6.87
N ASP A 173 0.20 -12.42 7.29
CA ASP A 173 -0.92 -12.07 6.41
C ASP A 173 -0.94 -10.57 6.07
N ASP A 174 -0.53 -10.23 4.85
CA ASP A 174 -0.51 -8.85 4.33
C ASP A 174 -1.88 -8.16 4.39
N LEU A 175 -2.99 -8.90 4.25
CA LEU A 175 -4.33 -8.32 4.33
C LEU A 175 -4.68 -7.91 5.76
N GLN A 176 -4.35 -8.74 6.75
CA GLN A 176 -4.56 -8.40 8.17
C GLN A 176 -3.70 -7.20 8.59
N ARG A 177 -2.45 -7.15 8.11
CA ARG A 177 -1.56 -6.01 8.35
C ARG A 177 -2.11 -4.73 7.71
N ALA A 178 -2.53 -4.79 6.44
CA ALA A 178 -3.14 -3.67 5.74
C ALA A 178 -4.41 -3.17 6.45
N ALA A 179 -5.24 -4.09 6.95
CA ALA A 179 -6.47 -3.76 7.66
C ALA A 179 -6.19 -3.04 8.99
N GLY A 180 -5.18 -3.49 9.75
CA GLY A 180 -4.71 -2.81 10.96
C GLY A 180 -4.18 -1.39 10.66
N LEU A 181 -3.34 -1.25 9.64
CA LEU A 181 -2.76 0.03 9.21
C LEU A 181 -3.84 1.03 8.74
N ALA A 182 -4.83 0.58 7.95
CA ALA A 182 -5.93 1.44 7.49
C ALA A 182 -6.75 2.00 8.66
N ARG A 183 -6.98 1.21 9.72
CA ARG A 183 -7.66 1.70 10.93
C ARG A 183 -6.79 2.61 11.76
N HIS A 184 -5.51 2.30 11.87
CA HIS A 184 -4.56 3.17 12.56
C HIS A 184 -4.50 4.55 11.88
N ALA A 185 -4.45 4.59 10.54
CA ALA A 185 -4.53 5.84 9.78
C ALA A 185 -5.79 6.66 10.10
N ARG A 186 -6.95 6.01 10.26
CA ARG A 186 -8.20 6.66 10.70
C ARG A 186 -8.09 7.23 12.13
N ILE A 187 -7.50 6.49 13.06
CA ILE A 187 -7.27 6.97 14.44
C ILE A 187 -6.34 8.18 14.44
N GLU A 188 -5.29 8.16 13.61
CA GLU A 188 -4.35 9.26 13.44
C GLU A 188 -5.04 10.52 12.83
N LEU A 189 -5.94 10.34 11.87
CA LEU A 189 -6.80 11.42 11.35
C LEU A 189 -7.72 12.02 12.42
N LEU A 190 -8.38 11.17 13.22
CA LEU A 190 -9.22 11.62 14.34
C LEU A 190 -8.39 12.40 15.38
N SER A 191 -7.11 12.05 15.50
CA SER A 191 -6.11 12.73 16.33
C SER A 191 -5.45 13.94 15.66
N ARG A 192 -5.91 14.35 14.46
CA ARG A 192 -5.36 15.43 13.63
C ARG A 192 -3.88 15.29 13.24
N ARG A 193 -3.32 14.09 13.30
CA ARG A 193 -1.94 13.78 12.87
C ARG A 193 -1.93 13.34 11.41
N ILE A 194 -2.15 14.31 10.52
CA ILE A 194 -2.26 14.12 9.07
C ILE A 194 -1.06 13.36 8.49
N ASP A 195 0.15 13.73 8.92
CA ASP A 195 1.39 13.11 8.44
C ASP A 195 1.49 11.64 8.81
N ALA A 196 1.22 11.29 10.07
CA ALA A 196 1.20 9.90 10.52
C ALA A 196 0.09 9.12 9.81
N ALA A 197 -1.11 9.70 9.68
CA ALA A 197 -2.19 9.06 8.94
C ALA A 197 -1.82 8.78 7.48
N MET A 198 -1.11 9.69 6.82
CA MET A 198 -0.66 9.51 5.45
C MET A 198 0.41 8.42 5.34
N ASP A 199 1.38 8.37 6.26
CA ASP A 199 2.38 7.30 6.29
C ASP A 199 1.72 5.92 6.46
N GLU A 200 0.81 5.77 7.43
CA GLU A 200 0.08 4.52 7.67
C GLU A 200 -0.82 4.14 6.48
N ALA A 201 -1.46 5.12 5.82
CA ALA A 201 -2.29 4.88 4.64
C ALA A 201 -1.46 4.46 3.42
N VAL A 202 -0.27 5.04 3.22
CA VAL A 202 0.67 4.61 2.17
C VAL A 202 1.14 3.18 2.41
N GLU A 203 1.46 2.84 3.65
CA GLU A 203 1.84 1.48 4.04
C GLU A 203 0.71 0.48 3.77
N ALA A 204 -0.51 0.77 4.22
CA ALA A 204 -1.69 -0.04 3.95
C ALA A 204 -1.93 -0.22 2.44
N ALA A 205 -1.90 0.88 1.69
CA ALA A 205 -2.09 0.90 0.24
C ALA A 205 -1.06 0.03 -0.50
N SER A 206 0.18 -0.03 0.00
CA SER A 206 1.28 -0.77 -0.61
C SER A 206 1.17 -2.29 -0.42
N LEU A 207 0.43 -2.74 0.60
CA LEU A 207 0.16 -4.16 0.87
C LEU A 207 -1.08 -4.68 0.14
N LEU A 208 -1.98 -3.79 -0.32
CA LEU A 208 -3.24 -4.15 -0.98
C LEU A 208 -3.06 -4.43 -2.47
N ASP A 209 -2.44 -5.58 -2.79
CA ASP A 209 -2.25 -6.06 -4.16
C ASP A 209 -3.59 -6.24 -4.90
N PRO A 210 -3.73 -5.80 -6.16
CA PRO A 210 -4.93 -6.03 -6.98
C PRO A 210 -5.30 -7.52 -7.16
N VAL A 211 -4.36 -8.44 -6.97
CA VAL A 211 -4.55 -9.89 -7.14
C VAL A 211 -5.13 -10.57 -5.88
N LEU A 212 -5.29 -9.84 -4.76
CA LEU A 212 -5.85 -10.41 -3.53
C LEU A 212 -7.27 -10.97 -3.77
N PRO A 213 -7.57 -12.18 -3.25
CA PRO A 213 -8.89 -12.77 -3.43
C PRO A 213 -9.97 -11.93 -2.73
N PRO A 214 -11.17 -11.81 -3.34
CA PRO A 214 -12.27 -11.05 -2.75
C PRO A 214 -12.68 -11.67 -1.41
N SER A 215 -12.69 -10.85 -0.37
CA SER A 215 -13.10 -11.25 0.98
C SER A 215 -13.76 -10.08 1.71
N ALA A 216 -14.52 -10.38 2.75
CA ALA A 216 -15.21 -9.35 3.55
C ALA A 216 -14.22 -8.37 4.18
N LEU A 217 -13.09 -8.91 4.65
CA LEU A 217 -11.99 -8.13 5.22
C LEU A 217 -11.36 -7.23 4.16
N LEU A 218 -11.19 -7.70 2.91
CA LEU A 218 -10.70 -6.87 1.81
C LEU A 218 -11.67 -5.72 1.51
N VAL A 219 -12.97 -6.00 1.42
CA VAL A 219 -14.00 -4.96 1.19
C VAL A 219 -13.97 -3.90 2.29
N ASP A 220 -13.96 -4.31 3.56
CA ASP A 220 -13.89 -3.42 4.72
C ASP A 220 -12.60 -2.58 4.75
N THR A 221 -11.46 -3.22 4.43
CA THR A 221 -10.14 -2.57 4.41
C THR A 221 -10.06 -1.54 3.30
N LEU A 222 -10.49 -1.88 2.08
CA LEU A 222 -10.51 -0.96 0.93
C LEU A 222 -11.45 0.22 1.21
N GLY A 223 -12.63 -0.03 1.78
CA GLY A 223 -13.58 1.03 2.15
C GLY A 223 -13.06 1.94 3.26
N THR A 224 -12.42 1.37 4.29
CA THR A 224 -11.77 2.15 5.36
C THR A 224 -10.66 3.03 4.80
N LEU A 225 -9.78 2.47 3.97
CA LEU A 225 -8.71 3.22 3.33
C LEU A 225 -9.26 4.30 2.40
N ALA A 226 -10.31 4.02 1.62
CA ALA A 226 -10.97 5.02 0.79
C ALA A 226 -11.52 6.19 1.63
N GLY A 227 -12.12 5.91 2.79
CA GLY A 227 -12.56 6.93 3.74
C GLY A 227 -11.40 7.81 4.25
N VAL A 228 -10.30 7.18 4.67
CA VAL A 228 -9.08 7.89 5.11
C VAL A 228 -8.53 8.78 4.00
N LEU A 229 -8.45 8.26 2.77
CA LEU A 229 -7.97 9.02 1.61
C LEU A 229 -8.88 10.20 1.27
N ALA A 230 -10.20 10.04 1.40
CA ALA A 230 -11.14 11.12 1.18
C ALA A 230 -11.01 12.21 2.26
N ASP A 231 -10.81 11.84 3.53
CA ASP A 231 -10.55 12.78 4.63
C ASP A 231 -9.18 13.48 4.50
N LEU A 232 -8.20 12.83 3.86
CA LEU A 232 -6.93 13.43 3.44
C LEU A 232 -7.04 14.30 2.19
N GLU A 233 -8.24 14.45 1.60
CA GLU A 233 -8.52 15.20 0.38
C GLU A 233 -7.82 14.64 -0.87
N LEU A 234 -7.56 13.33 -0.88
CA LEU A 234 -7.02 12.57 -2.01
C LEU A 234 -8.16 11.89 -2.79
N MET A 235 -9.18 12.67 -3.19
CA MET A 235 -10.44 12.17 -3.75
C MET A 235 -10.30 11.19 -4.92
N PRO A 236 -9.41 11.40 -5.92
CA PRO A 236 -9.24 10.44 -7.01
C PRO A 236 -8.75 9.06 -6.55
N LEU A 237 -7.91 9.00 -5.51
CA LEU A 237 -7.45 7.75 -4.91
C LEU A 237 -8.56 7.11 -4.08
N ALA A 238 -9.29 7.91 -3.30
CA ALA A 238 -10.44 7.43 -2.54
C ALA A 238 -11.47 6.73 -3.45
N LEU A 239 -11.76 7.31 -4.62
CA LEU A 239 -12.65 6.72 -5.63
C LEU A 239 -12.12 5.40 -6.20
N ASP A 240 -10.82 5.29 -6.48
CA ASP A 240 -10.22 4.06 -6.97
C ASP A 240 -10.34 2.91 -5.95
N TYR A 241 -9.94 3.18 -4.71
CA TYR A 241 -10.05 2.19 -3.62
C TYR A 241 -11.51 1.81 -3.31
N GLN A 242 -12.44 2.78 -3.34
CA GLN A 242 -13.85 2.50 -3.13
C GLN A 242 -14.47 1.71 -4.29
N ARG A 243 -14.05 1.95 -5.54
CA ARG A 243 -14.47 1.17 -6.71
C ARG A 243 -13.99 -0.27 -6.59
N ARG A 244 -12.72 -0.47 -6.21
CA ARG A 244 -12.17 -1.80 -5.90
C ARG A 244 -12.95 -2.51 -4.78
N ALA A 245 -13.35 -1.78 -3.73
CA ALA A 245 -14.18 -2.33 -2.66
C ALA A 245 -15.55 -2.81 -3.19
N HIS A 246 -16.19 -2.01 -4.05
CA HIS A 246 -17.46 -2.36 -4.67
C HIS A 246 -17.33 -3.54 -5.65
N GLU A 247 -16.28 -3.58 -6.47
CA GLU A 247 -15.98 -4.71 -7.36
C GLU A 247 -15.73 -6.00 -6.57
N ALA A 248 -14.94 -5.95 -5.50
CA ALA A 248 -14.70 -7.09 -4.63
C ALA A 248 -16.01 -7.59 -3.98
N ALA A 249 -16.89 -6.69 -3.55
CA ALA A 249 -18.22 -7.05 -3.02
C ALA A 249 -19.12 -7.71 -4.09
N MET A 250 -19.10 -7.20 -5.32
CA MET A 250 -19.85 -7.78 -6.44
C MET A 250 -19.35 -9.17 -6.82
N ILE A 251 -18.02 -9.37 -6.88
CA ILE A 251 -17.43 -10.68 -7.18
C ILE A 251 -17.77 -11.66 -6.06
N ALA A 252 -17.67 -11.23 -4.79
CA ALA A 252 -18.07 -12.02 -3.64
C ALA A 252 -19.54 -12.44 -3.68
N ALA A 253 -20.44 -11.54 -4.07
CA ALA A 253 -21.88 -11.84 -4.19
C ALA A 253 -22.21 -12.79 -5.36
N ALA A 254 -21.33 -12.88 -6.36
CA ALA A 254 -21.54 -13.69 -7.56
C ALA A 254 -21.08 -15.14 -7.45
N ASP A 255 -20.42 -15.55 -6.35
CA ASP A 255 -19.96 -16.92 -6.11
C ASP A 255 -20.91 -17.67 -5.15
N PRO A 256 -21.83 -18.52 -5.66
CA PRO A 256 -22.78 -19.27 -4.85
C PRO A 256 -22.15 -20.52 -4.17
N GLY A 257 -20.86 -20.80 -4.41
CA GLY A 257 -20.14 -21.96 -3.87
C GLY A 257 -18.97 -21.62 -2.95
N ALA A 258 -18.69 -20.33 -2.73
CA ALA A 258 -17.78 -19.92 -1.66
C ALA A 258 -18.30 -20.52 -0.34
N PRO A 259 -17.41 -21.09 0.53
CA PRO A 259 -17.82 -21.51 1.86
C PRO A 259 -18.60 -20.35 2.44
N GLU A 260 -19.79 -20.65 2.95
CA GLU A 260 -20.73 -19.63 3.41
C GLU A 260 -19.93 -18.54 4.12
N TRP A 261 -20.24 -17.26 3.86
CA TRP A 261 -19.68 -16.13 4.59
C TRP A 261 -20.18 -16.16 6.05
N THR A 262 -20.06 -17.32 6.70
CA THR A 262 -20.52 -17.72 8.01
C THR A 262 -19.46 -17.33 9.02
N GLY A 263 -19.78 -16.27 9.76
CA GLY A 263 -19.63 -16.44 11.19
C GLY A 263 -20.50 -17.63 11.60
N ASN A 264 -19.92 -18.61 12.30
CA ASN A 264 -20.71 -19.68 12.91
C ASN A 264 -21.79 -19.05 13.81
N GLY A 265 -23.08 -19.21 13.45
CA GLY A 265 -24.23 -18.77 14.24
C GLY A 265 -25.05 -17.63 13.62
N ASP A 266 -26.22 -18.00 13.06
CA ASP A 266 -27.43 -17.20 12.77
C ASP A 266 -27.32 -15.84 12.05
N THR A 267 -26.14 -15.40 11.60
CA THR A 267 -25.97 -14.08 10.97
C THR A 267 -25.12 -14.14 9.71
N THR A 268 -25.76 -14.51 8.61
CA THR A 268 -25.24 -14.33 7.25
C THR A 268 -25.05 -12.83 6.98
N VAL A 269 -23.86 -12.43 6.51
CA VAL A 269 -23.73 -11.12 5.85
C VAL A 269 -24.50 -11.26 4.54
N ASP A 270 -25.64 -10.59 4.45
CA ASP A 270 -26.39 -10.55 3.20
C ASP A 270 -25.52 -9.87 2.13
N ALA A 271 -25.10 -10.65 1.13
CA ALA A 271 -24.21 -10.20 0.08
C ALA A 271 -24.82 -9.00 -0.68
N ASP A 272 -26.14 -8.96 -0.81
CA ASP A 272 -26.86 -7.84 -1.43
C ASP A 272 -26.75 -6.56 -0.58
N VAL A 273 -26.80 -6.68 0.74
CA VAL A 273 -26.59 -5.55 1.67
C VAL A 273 -25.16 -5.03 1.59
N LEU A 274 -24.16 -5.92 1.49
CA LEU A 274 -22.76 -5.52 1.34
C LEU A 274 -22.51 -4.79 0.02
N VAL A 275 -23.03 -5.33 -1.08
CA VAL A 275 -22.98 -4.71 -2.41
C VAL A 275 -23.67 -3.35 -2.39
N ALA A 276 -24.86 -3.25 -1.80
CA ALA A 276 -25.58 -1.99 -1.70
C ALA A 276 -24.87 -0.94 -0.85
N THR A 277 -24.23 -1.36 0.25
CA THR A 277 -23.47 -0.47 1.12
C THR A 277 -22.26 0.10 0.38
N THR A 278 -21.46 -0.75 -0.28
CA THR A 278 -20.29 -0.31 -1.06
C THR A 278 -20.68 0.57 -2.25
N ALA A 279 -21.81 0.28 -2.92
CA ALA A 279 -22.38 1.12 -3.98
C ALA A 279 -22.78 2.50 -3.46
N THR A 280 -23.44 2.55 -2.28
CA THR A 280 -23.86 3.81 -1.66
C THR A 280 -22.66 4.68 -1.31
N CYS A 281 -21.63 4.11 -0.67
CA CYS A 281 -20.40 4.83 -0.34
C CYS A 281 -19.65 5.31 -1.61
N LEU A 282 -19.61 4.51 -2.67
CA LEU A 282 -19.03 4.93 -3.96
C LEU A 282 -19.83 6.10 -4.57
N GLY A 283 -21.17 6.02 -4.54
CA GLY A 283 -22.05 7.07 -5.03
C GLY A 283 -21.89 8.38 -4.26
N GLU A 284 -21.69 8.31 -2.94
CA GLU A 284 -21.41 9.48 -2.11
C GLU A 284 -20.10 10.18 -2.52
N LEU A 285 -19.01 9.43 -2.72
CA LEU A 285 -17.75 9.99 -3.21
C LEU A 285 -17.89 10.60 -4.62
N CYS A 286 -18.64 9.95 -5.53
CA CYS A 286 -18.91 10.49 -6.86
C CYS A 286 -19.70 11.80 -6.78
N ALA A 287 -20.73 11.88 -5.92
CA ALA A 287 -21.50 13.11 -5.73
C ALA A 287 -20.64 14.24 -5.14
N GLU A 288 -19.74 13.93 -4.20
CA GLU A 288 -18.80 14.92 -3.65
C GLU A 288 -17.81 15.45 -4.68
N LEU A 289 -17.21 14.57 -5.48
CA LEU A 289 -16.34 14.99 -6.58
C LEU A 289 -17.10 15.86 -7.60
N GLY A 290 -18.34 15.47 -7.93
CA GLY A 290 -19.21 16.25 -8.80
C GLY A 290 -19.44 17.67 -8.28
N GLU A 291 -19.68 17.84 -6.97
CA GLU A 291 -19.82 19.17 -6.37
C GLU A 291 -18.52 19.98 -6.47
N GLY A 292 -17.36 19.37 -6.18
CA GLY A 292 -16.07 20.05 -6.34
C GLY A 292 -15.84 20.55 -7.77
N LEU A 293 -16.19 19.74 -8.78
CA LEU A 293 -16.08 20.13 -10.19
C LEU A 293 -17.07 21.23 -10.61
N LEU A 294 -18.26 21.29 -9.99
CA LEU A 294 -19.17 22.42 -10.17
C LEU A 294 -18.56 23.70 -9.61
N ASP A 295 -17.86 23.60 -8.48
CA ASP A 295 -17.20 24.74 -7.82
C ASP A 295 -16.01 25.27 -8.61
N ASP A 296 -15.24 24.37 -9.21
CA ASP A 296 -14.14 24.69 -10.13
C ASP A 296 -14.64 25.30 -11.46
N GLY A 297 -15.96 25.38 -11.66
CA GLY A 297 -16.57 25.97 -12.85
C GLY A 297 -16.52 25.06 -14.07
N VAL A 298 -16.44 23.73 -13.88
CA VAL A 298 -16.34 22.73 -14.95
C VAL A 298 -17.57 21.79 -14.97
N PRO A 299 -18.78 22.32 -15.22
CA PRO A 299 -20.02 21.54 -15.07
C PRO A 299 -20.12 20.34 -16.01
N GLU A 300 -19.52 20.42 -17.20
CA GLU A 300 -19.48 19.30 -18.16
C GLU A 300 -18.70 18.09 -17.62
N SER A 301 -17.73 18.32 -16.74
CA SER A 301 -16.98 17.25 -16.06
C SER A 301 -17.70 16.73 -14.81
N ALA A 302 -18.60 17.51 -14.22
CA ALA A 302 -19.35 17.13 -13.01
C ALA A 302 -20.52 16.16 -13.31
N GLU A 303 -21.22 16.37 -14.43
CA GLU A 303 -22.42 15.61 -14.81
C GLU A 303 -22.21 14.07 -14.81
N PRO A 304 -21.12 13.50 -15.38
CA PRO A 304 -20.88 12.06 -15.36
C PRO A 304 -20.81 11.48 -13.94
N HIS A 305 -20.24 12.21 -12.99
CA HIS A 305 -20.10 11.74 -11.61
C HIS A 305 -21.44 11.73 -10.87
N PHE A 306 -22.29 12.73 -11.08
CA PHE A 306 -23.66 12.70 -10.55
C PHE A 306 -24.52 11.62 -11.20
N ALA A 307 -24.34 11.37 -12.50
CA ALA A 307 -25.03 10.28 -13.20
C ALA A 307 -24.63 8.91 -12.65
N GLU A 308 -23.33 8.70 -12.38
CA GLU A 308 -22.83 7.49 -11.72
C GLU A 308 -23.37 7.36 -10.29
N ALA A 309 -23.35 8.43 -9.50
CA ALA A 309 -23.90 8.45 -8.15
C ALA A 309 -25.38 8.07 -8.11
N ARG A 310 -26.19 8.60 -9.05
CA ARG A 310 -27.61 8.23 -9.20
C ARG A 310 -27.76 6.74 -9.48
N MET A 311 -27.03 6.23 -10.47
CA MET A 311 -27.10 4.82 -10.87
C MET A 311 -26.74 3.88 -9.69
N LEU A 312 -25.70 4.21 -8.94
CA LEU A 312 -25.26 3.41 -7.79
C LEU A 312 -26.29 3.45 -6.66
N ALA A 313 -26.86 4.61 -6.35
CA ALA A 313 -27.89 4.74 -5.33
C ALA A 313 -29.19 4.00 -5.71
N GLU A 314 -29.61 4.07 -6.97
CA GLU A 314 -30.77 3.31 -7.49
C GLU A 314 -30.55 1.80 -7.37
N LYS A 315 -29.35 1.31 -7.71
CA LYS A 315 -28.97 -0.10 -7.54
C LYS A 315 -28.99 -0.50 -6.07
N ALA A 316 -28.41 0.32 -5.18
CA ALA A 316 -28.41 0.05 -3.75
C ALA A 316 -29.83 -0.04 -3.19
N LEU A 317 -30.71 0.90 -3.54
CA LEU A 317 -32.12 0.90 -3.13
C LEU A 317 -32.90 -0.33 -3.63
N ALA A 318 -32.52 -0.88 -4.79
CA ALA A 318 -33.14 -2.09 -5.32
C ALA A 318 -32.71 -3.37 -4.58
N LEU A 319 -31.51 -3.36 -3.99
CA LEU A 319 -30.93 -4.51 -3.28
C LEU A 319 -31.22 -4.48 -1.77
N LEU A 320 -31.40 -3.30 -1.17
CA LEU A 320 -31.58 -3.18 0.27
C LEU A 320 -32.95 -3.68 0.75
N PRO A 321 -33.00 -4.51 1.82
CA PRO A 321 -34.24 -4.89 2.49
C PRO A 321 -34.99 -3.67 3.05
N PRO A 322 -36.34 -3.67 3.12
CA PRO A 322 -37.15 -2.52 3.53
C PRO A 322 -36.82 -1.92 4.91
N ASP A 323 -36.33 -2.76 5.83
CA ASP A 323 -35.99 -2.39 7.21
C ASP A 323 -34.47 -2.13 7.39
N SER A 324 -33.71 -2.10 6.29
CA SER A 324 -32.27 -1.87 6.34
C SER A 324 -31.93 -0.42 6.68
N ALA A 325 -31.03 -0.23 7.63
CA ALA A 325 -30.49 1.09 8.00
C ALA A 325 -29.83 1.82 6.80
N GLY A 326 -29.37 1.07 5.79
CA GLY A 326 -28.73 1.63 4.58
C GLY A 326 -29.68 2.35 3.63
N ILE A 327 -31.01 2.15 3.72
CA ILE A 327 -31.98 2.76 2.79
C ILE A 327 -31.90 4.28 2.83
N VAL A 328 -31.88 4.85 4.03
CA VAL A 328 -31.90 6.30 4.20
C VAL A 328 -30.60 6.91 3.64
N THR A 329 -29.46 6.24 3.79
CA THR A 329 -28.17 6.68 3.23
C THR A 329 -28.25 6.69 1.71
N ALA A 330 -28.73 5.59 1.10
CA ALA A 330 -28.89 5.51 -0.34
C ALA A 330 -29.89 6.55 -0.89
N GLN A 331 -30.95 6.87 -0.14
CA GLN A 331 -31.89 7.94 -0.50
C GLN A 331 -31.25 9.33 -0.45
N VAL A 332 -30.40 9.61 0.53
CA VAL A 332 -29.65 10.87 0.62
C VAL A 332 -28.71 11.01 -0.57
N VAL A 333 -27.93 9.98 -0.90
CA VAL A 333 -27.03 9.97 -2.06
C VAL A 333 -27.80 10.14 -3.37
N HIS A 334 -28.93 9.43 -3.53
CA HIS A 334 -29.80 9.60 -4.68
C HIS A 334 -30.33 11.04 -4.80
N GLY A 335 -30.84 11.61 -3.70
CA GLY A 335 -31.31 12.99 -3.66
C GLY A 335 -30.20 13.99 -3.99
N TRP A 336 -28.99 13.78 -3.47
CA TRP A 336 -27.83 14.61 -3.80
C TRP A 336 -27.47 14.53 -5.29
N ALA A 337 -27.43 13.31 -5.87
CA ALA A 337 -27.18 13.14 -7.30
C ALA A 337 -28.22 13.88 -8.17
N LEU A 338 -29.51 13.80 -7.82
CA LEU A 338 -30.57 14.56 -8.50
C LEU A 338 -30.36 16.07 -8.40
N VAL A 339 -29.93 16.57 -7.24
CA VAL A 339 -29.60 17.99 -7.03
C VAL A 339 -28.45 18.40 -7.98
N GLY A 340 -27.40 17.57 -8.07
CA GLY A 340 -26.26 17.75 -8.99
C GLY A 340 -26.65 17.80 -10.47
N LEU A 341 -27.58 16.95 -10.88
CA LEU A 341 -28.14 16.90 -12.25
C LEU A 341 -29.16 18.02 -12.56
N GLY A 342 -29.43 18.91 -11.59
CA GLY A 342 -30.40 20.01 -11.74
C GLY A 342 -31.86 19.59 -11.53
N GLU A 343 -32.14 18.34 -11.14
CA GLU A 343 -33.48 17.81 -10.86
C GLU A 343 -33.94 18.15 -9.42
N CYS A 344 -33.71 19.38 -8.96
CA CYS A 344 -33.87 19.76 -7.54
C CYS A 344 -35.31 19.56 -7.01
N ALA A 345 -36.33 19.77 -7.86
CA ALA A 345 -37.73 19.60 -7.47
C ALA A 345 -38.06 18.13 -7.12
N ALA A 346 -37.46 17.17 -7.84
CA ALA A 346 -37.62 15.74 -7.56
C ALA A 346 -36.88 15.32 -6.27
N ALA A 347 -35.79 16.01 -5.93
CA ALA A 347 -34.96 15.67 -4.76
C ALA A 347 -35.54 16.15 -3.41
N VAL A 348 -36.25 17.28 -3.36
CA VAL A 348 -36.67 17.90 -2.08
C VAL A 348 -37.59 17.02 -1.25
N GLY A 349 -38.57 16.35 -1.87
CA GLY A 349 -39.51 15.47 -1.16
C GLY A 349 -38.79 14.34 -0.42
N PRO A 350 -38.01 13.50 -1.14
CA PRO A 350 -37.17 12.46 -0.54
C PRO A 350 -36.20 12.98 0.53
N LEU A 351 -35.49 14.08 0.27
CA LEU A 351 -34.53 14.64 1.22
C LEU A 351 -35.19 15.15 2.51
N ARG A 352 -36.38 15.76 2.43
CA ARG A 352 -37.18 16.12 3.62
C ARG A 352 -37.59 14.88 4.42
N ALA A 353 -37.92 13.78 3.76
CA ALA A 353 -38.22 12.52 4.44
C ALA A 353 -36.98 11.96 5.15
N ALA A 354 -35.82 11.96 4.47
CA ALA A 354 -34.56 11.53 5.05
C ALA A 354 -34.18 12.35 6.30
N VAL A 355 -34.29 13.69 6.27
CA VAL A 355 -34.04 14.55 7.44
C VAL A 355 -34.97 14.19 8.61
N ARG A 356 -36.26 13.92 8.36
CA ARG A 356 -37.20 13.51 9.42
C ARG A 356 -36.84 12.17 10.04
N ILE A 357 -36.47 11.18 9.22
CA ILE A 357 -36.12 9.84 9.69
C ILE A 357 -34.81 9.89 10.48
N THR A 358 -33.77 10.51 9.94
CA THR A 358 -32.45 10.64 10.59
C THR A 358 -32.50 11.44 11.89
N SER A 359 -33.36 12.45 11.97
CA SER A 359 -33.60 13.19 13.22
C SER A 359 -34.17 12.30 14.33
N ALA A 360 -34.87 11.22 13.98
CA ALA A 360 -35.45 10.27 14.92
C ALA A 360 -34.49 9.12 15.29
N THR A 361 -33.56 8.74 14.41
CA THR A 361 -32.66 7.57 14.59
C THR A 361 -31.36 7.88 15.33
N ALA A 362 -31.16 9.12 15.79
CA ALA A 362 -29.93 9.60 16.46
C ALA A 362 -28.63 9.47 15.62
N ASP A 363 -28.73 9.19 14.32
CA ASP A 363 -27.58 9.17 13.40
C ASP A 363 -27.23 10.60 12.97
N ARG A 364 -26.22 11.18 13.60
CA ARG A 364 -25.85 12.58 13.43
C ARG A 364 -25.07 12.86 12.16
N ALA A 365 -24.25 11.91 11.72
CA ALA A 365 -23.49 12.04 10.48
C ALA A 365 -24.42 11.98 9.27
N GLN A 366 -25.35 11.02 9.26
CA GLN A 366 -26.35 10.89 8.22
C GLN A 366 -27.33 12.08 8.21
N LEU A 367 -27.71 12.59 9.38
CA LEU A 367 -28.52 13.81 9.50
C LEU A 367 -27.80 15.03 8.91
N ALA A 368 -26.51 15.21 9.20
CA ALA A 368 -25.71 16.31 8.65
C ALA A 368 -25.64 16.24 7.11
N SER A 369 -25.41 15.03 6.56
CA SER A 369 -25.41 14.79 5.11
C SER A 369 -26.78 15.08 4.47
N ALA A 370 -27.87 14.61 5.10
CA ALA A 370 -29.23 14.86 4.63
C ALA A 370 -29.61 16.35 4.65
N GLN A 371 -29.21 17.07 5.69
CA GLN A 371 -29.42 18.52 5.82
C GLN A 371 -28.62 19.31 4.78
N LEU A 372 -27.36 18.94 4.54
CA LEU A 372 -26.54 19.56 3.51
C LEU A 372 -27.15 19.37 2.11
N ALA A 373 -27.53 18.13 1.76
CA ALA A 373 -28.16 17.83 0.48
C ALA A 373 -29.49 18.58 0.29
N LEU A 374 -30.33 18.66 1.33
CA LEU A 374 -31.58 19.42 1.30
C LEU A 374 -31.32 20.93 1.17
N GLY A 375 -30.37 21.47 1.92
CA GLY A 375 -29.97 22.88 1.84
C GLY A 375 -29.52 23.27 0.43
N ARG A 376 -28.71 22.43 -0.22
CA ARG A 376 -28.33 22.58 -1.64
C ARG A 376 -29.54 22.60 -2.57
N ALA A 377 -30.46 21.65 -2.39
CA ALA A 377 -31.67 21.54 -3.22
C ALA A 377 -32.55 22.79 -3.13
N LEU A 378 -32.67 23.36 -1.93
CA LEU A 378 -33.45 24.57 -1.65
C LEU A 378 -32.76 25.83 -2.16
N ARG A 379 -31.43 25.94 -2.00
CA ARG A 379 -30.63 27.05 -2.58
C ARG A 379 -30.81 27.10 -4.10
N ARG A 380 -30.66 25.97 -4.79
CA ARG A 380 -30.84 25.88 -6.26
C ARG A 380 -32.28 26.18 -6.70
N GLN A 381 -33.27 26.00 -5.83
CA GLN A 381 -34.67 26.41 -6.04
C GLN A 381 -34.99 27.84 -5.62
N ARG A 382 -34.00 28.61 -5.14
CA ARG A 382 -34.16 29.98 -4.62
C ARG A 382 -35.03 30.07 -3.35
N ASP A 383 -35.21 28.98 -2.60
CA ASP A 383 -35.77 29.01 -1.25
C ASP A 383 -34.67 29.34 -0.24
N VAL A 384 -34.39 30.64 -0.11
CA VAL A 384 -33.28 31.17 0.68
C VAL A 384 -33.41 30.85 2.16
N ALA A 385 -34.61 31.01 2.73
CA ALA A 385 -34.82 30.81 4.16
C ALA A 385 -34.66 29.34 4.55
N GLY A 386 -35.25 28.42 3.77
CA GLY A 386 -35.08 26.99 3.99
C GLY A 386 -33.64 26.53 3.74
N ALA A 387 -32.95 27.10 2.75
CA ALA A 387 -31.54 26.79 2.52
C ALA A 387 -30.65 27.22 3.70
N ASP A 388 -30.78 28.44 4.21
CA ASP A 388 -30.00 28.96 5.35
C ASP A 388 -30.20 28.08 6.59
N GLU A 389 -31.45 27.75 6.94
CA GLU A 389 -31.78 26.91 8.10
C GLU A 389 -31.11 25.54 8.03
N HIS A 390 -31.25 24.84 6.90
CA HIS A 390 -30.70 23.49 6.75
C HIS A 390 -29.17 23.49 6.63
N LEU A 391 -28.57 24.46 5.95
CA LEU A 391 -27.12 24.55 5.80
C LEU A 391 -26.43 24.92 7.13
N VAL A 392 -27.00 25.84 7.92
CA VAL A 392 -26.50 26.15 9.27
C VAL A 392 -26.60 24.93 10.19
N SER A 393 -27.72 24.20 10.13
CA SER A 393 -27.87 22.98 10.92
C SER A 393 -26.85 21.91 10.52
N ALA A 394 -26.59 21.74 9.21
CA ALA A 394 -25.57 20.82 8.72
C ALA A 394 -24.17 21.23 9.21
N LEU A 395 -23.85 22.53 9.18
CA LEU A 395 -22.58 23.06 9.69
C LEU A 395 -22.41 22.78 11.20
N ASN A 396 -23.45 23.01 12.00
CA ASN A 396 -23.41 22.78 13.44
C ASN A 396 -23.18 21.30 13.76
N LEU A 397 -23.95 20.40 13.14
CA LEU A 397 -23.78 18.95 13.32
C LEU A 397 -22.38 18.51 12.88
N ALA A 398 -21.91 18.97 11.72
CA ALA A 398 -20.59 18.61 11.23
C ALA A 398 -19.46 19.13 12.13
N THR A 399 -19.65 20.29 12.76
CA THR A 399 -18.68 20.86 13.70
C THR A 399 -18.68 20.10 15.03
N GLU A 400 -19.86 19.85 15.60
CA GLU A 400 -20.04 19.13 16.87
C GLU A 400 -19.51 17.69 16.79
N HIS A 401 -19.78 17.01 15.68
CA HIS A 401 -19.38 15.61 15.47
C HIS A 401 -18.09 15.46 14.66
N GLY A 402 -17.35 16.55 14.46
CA GLY A 402 -16.01 16.49 13.88
C GLY A 402 -15.94 15.85 12.49
N LEU A 403 -16.89 16.20 11.61
CA LEU A 403 -17.04 15.72 10.23
C LEU A 403 -16.44 16.75 9.25
N PRO A 404 -15.12 16.73 8.98
CA PRO A 404 -14.42 17.82 8.30
C PRO A 404 -14.92 18.07 6.87
N ARG A 405 -15.21 16.99 6.12
CA ARG A 405 -15.72 17.09 4.74
C ARG A 405 -17.09 17.78 4.68
N LEU A 406 -18.04 17.33 5.50
CA LEU A 406 -19.37 17.93 5.58
C LEU A 406 -19.32 19.37 6.12
N ARG A 407 -18.44 19.66 7.08
CA ARG A 407 -18.23 21.02 7.61
C ARG A 407 -17.79 21.97 6.51
N ARG A 408 -16.74 21.62 5.75
CA ARG A 408 -16.24 22.43 4.64
C ARG A 408 -17.31 22.64 3.57
N ALA A 409 -18.02 21.58 3.20
CA ALA A 409 -19.10 21.66 2.24
C ALA A 409 -20.22 22.61 2.71
N ALA A 410 -20.61 22.55 3.99
CA ALA A 410 -21.62 23.45 4.56
C ALA A 410 -21.13 24.91 4.61
N LEU A 411 -19.87 25.16 5.03
CA LEU A 411 -19.26 26.51 5.02
C LEU A 411 -19.27 27.12 3.61
N ARG A 412 -18.89 26.34 2.61
CA ARG A 412 -18.86 26.76 1.21
C ARG A 412 -20.25 27.07 0.68
N GLU A 413 -21.24 26.22 0.95
CA GLU A 413 -22.63 26.45 0.52
C GLU A 413 -23.25 27.68 1.19
N LEU A 414 -22.98 27.91 2.48
CA LEU A 414 -23.41 29.12 3.19
C LEU A 414 -22.74 30.39 2.66
N CYS A 415 -21.43 30.33 2.38
CA CYS A 415 -20.70 31.41 1.73
C CYS A 415 -21.34 31.74 0.38
N THR A 416 -21.60 30.72 -0.44
CA THR A 416 -22.21 30.88 -1.77
C THR A 416 -23.62 31.45 -1.68
N LEU A 417 -24.45 30.94 -0.76
CA LEU A 417 -25.81 31.44 -0.52
C LEU A 417 -25.81 32.93 -0.18
N HIS A 418 -24.98 33.36 0.77
CA HIS A 418 -24.94 34.77 1.18
C HIS A 418 -24.24 35.68 0.16
N ALA A 419 -23.29 35.15 -0.62
CA ALA A 419 -22.71 35.88 -1.75
C ALA A 419 -23.75 36.14 -2.86
N GLU A 420 -24.61 35.17 -3.17
CA GLU A 420 -25.73 35.34 -4.12
C GLU A 420 -26.77 36.39 -3.65
N LEU A 421 -26.84 36.65 -2.34
CA LEU A 421 -27.72 37.64 -1.72
C LEU A 421 -27.07 39.01 -1.55
N ASP A 422 -25.80 39.18 -1.95
CA ASP A 422 -25.00 40.38 -1.71
C ASP A 422 -24.87 40.75 -0.21
N ASP A 423 -24.91 39.75 0.67
CA ASP A 423 -24.74 39.89 2.13
C ASP A 423 -23.30 39.54 2.53
N ALA A 424 -22.38 40.45 2.24
CA ALA A 424 -20.97 40.31 2.59
C ALA A 424 -20.74 40.13 4.11
N GLY A 425 -21.63 40.66 4.95
CA GLY A 425 -21.54 40.57 6.40
C GLY A 425 -21.71 39.14 6.91
N ARG A 426 -22.60 38.35 6.29
CA ARG A 426 -22.78 36.93 6.60
C ARG A 426 -21.86 36.02 5.78
N ALA A 427 -21.51 36.37 4.54
CA ALA A 427 -20.63 35.54 3.71
C ALA A 427 -19.17 35.51 4.19
N LEU A 428 -18.60 36.64 4.60
CA LEU A 428 -17.17 36.75 4.91
C LEU A 428 -16.70 35.83 6.06
N PRO A 429 -17.43 35.67 7.18
CA PRO A 429 -17.04 34.73 8.23
C PRO A 429 -17.01 33.27 7.77
N TYR A 430 -17.96 32.87 6.92
CA TYR A 430 -17.96 31.51 6.37
C TYR A 430 -16.80 31.29 5.40
N LEU A 431 -16.47 32.28 4.57
CA LEU A 431 -15.30 32.22 3.70
C LEU A 431 -14.01 32.14 4.50
N GLN A 432 -13.86 32.92 5.57
CA GLN A 432 -12.69 32.88 6.43
C GLN A 432 -12.53 31.51 7.11
N ALA A 433 -13.62 30.95 7.63
CA ALA A 433 -13.62 29.62 8.23
C ALA A 433 -13.35 28.51 7.20
N TYR A 434 -13.85 28.67 5.98
CA TYR A 434 -13.56 27.75 4.88
C TYR A 434 -12.08 27.79 4.49
N LEU A 435 -11.53 29.00 4.29
CA LEU A 435 -10.11 29.19 3.95
C LEU A 435 -9.17 28.74 5.07
N SER A 436 -9.55 28.89 6.35
CA SER A 436 -8.75 28.33 7.45
C SER A 436 -8.73 26.81 7.45
N ASP A 437 -9.81 26.18 6.96
CA ASP A 437 -9.86 24.73 6.76
C ASP A 437 -9.08 24.31 5.48
N GLU A 438 -8.84 25.23 4.53
CA GLU A 438 -8.29 24.99 3.17
C GLU A 438 -6.79 25.36 2.99
N LEU A 439 -6.26 26.33 3.73
CA LEU A 439 -4.90 26.85 3.52
C LEU A 439 -3.82 25.77 3.74
N ASP A 440 -3.08 25.52 2.65
CA ASP A 440 -1.79 24.81 2.47
C ASP A 440 -1.74 23.28 2.36
N ARG A 441 -2.83 22.52 2.28
CA ARG A 441 -2.70 21.05 2.46
C ARG A 441 -3.02 20.13 1.28
N VAL A 442 -3.82 20.48 0.26
CA VAL A 442 -4.20 19.48 -0.78
C VAL A 442 -3.05 19.14 -1.72
N ASP A 443 -2.46 20.14 -2.37
CA ASP A 443 -1.39 19.91 -3.37
C ASP A 443 -0.11 19.37 -2.72
N GLU A 444 0.20 19.80 -1.50
CA GLU A 444 1.31 19.26 -0.70
C GLU A 444 1.04 17.80 -0.30
N ARG A 445 -0.16 17.47 0.21
CA ARG A 445 -0.52 16.07 0.54
C ARG A 445 -0.50 15.18 -0.69
N ARG A 446 -0.96 15.67 -1.84
CA ARG A 446 -0.94 14.92 -3.10
C ARG A 446 0.47 14.63 -3.57
N THR A 447 1.33 15.64 -3.57
CA THR A 447 2.74 15.50 -3.94
C THR A 447 3.47 14.56 -2.98
N ARG A 448 3.22 14.72 -1.68
CA ARG A 448 3.79 13.88 -0.63
C ARG A 448 3.30 12.44 -0.68
N TRP A 449 2.01 12.19 -0.98
CA TRP A 449 1.50 10.84 -1.22
C TRP A 449 2.26 10.16 -2.35
N VAL A 450 2.42 10.83 -3.49
CA VAL A 450 3.13 10.27 -4.65
C VAL A 450 4.59 9.92 -4.29
N GLU A 451 5.28 10.82 -3.58
CA GLU A 451 6.65 10.58 -3.13
C GLU A 451 6.74 9.38 -2.18
N LEU A 452 5.93 9.37 -1.12
CA LEU A 452 5.93 8.33 -0.10
C LEU A 452 5.53 6.97 -0.69
N PHE A 453 4.46 6.93 -1.48
CA PHE A 453 3.98 5.71 -2.12
C PHE A 453 4.98 5.16 -3.13
N GLY A 454 5.58 6.03 -3.96
CA GLY A 454 6.63 5.63 -4.90
C GLY A 454 7.85 5.04 -4.19
N ARG A 455 8.30 5.70 -3.12
CA ARG A 455 9.41 5.23 -2.29
C ARG A 455 9.09 3.89 -1.64
N ARG A 456 7.90 3.74 -1.04
CA ARG A 456 7.51 2.51 -0.35
C ARG A 456 7.35 1.34 -1.30
N LYS A 457 6.69 1.54 -2.44
CA LYS A 457 6.58 0.51 -3.47
C LYS A 457 7.95 0.03 -3.95
N SER A 458 8.87 0.95 -4.21
CA SER A 458 10.25 0.59 -4.58
C SER A 458 10.95 -0.22 -3.49
N LEU A 459 10.78 0.14 -2.21
CA LEU A 459 11.32 -0.64 -1.10
C LEU A 459 10.74 -2.07 -1.06
N LEU A 460 9.41 -2.22 -1.16
CA LEU A 460 8.78 -3.55 -1.18
C LEU A 460 9.23 -4.39 -2.38
N GLU A 461 9.39 -3.79 -3.56
CA GLU A 461 9.93 -4.48 -4.73
C GLU A 461 11.37 -4.95 -4.50
N THR A 462 12.22 -4.11 -3.87
CA THR A 462 13.58 -4.52 -3.50
C THR A 462 13.61 -5.62 -2.44
N GLU A 463 12.71 -5.58 -1.45
CA GLU A 463 12.57 -6.62 -0.43
C GLU A 463 12.07 -7.94 -1.04
N ARG A 464 11.08 -7.88 -1.95
CA ARG A 464 10.59 -9.04 -2.70
C ARG A 464 11.67 -9.63 -3.59
N ALA A 465 12.42 -8.79 -4.31
CA ALA A 465 13.55 -9.23 -5.14
C ALA A 465 14.66 -9.85 -4.27
N ALA A 466 14.99 -9.24 -3.14
CA ALA A 466 15.95 -9.77 -2.19
C ALA A 466 15.47 -11.10 -1.59
N GLY A 467 14.19 -11.23 -1.27
CA GLY A 467 13.56 -12.46 -0.78
C GLY A 467 13.57 -13.56 -1.84
N GLN A 468 13.24 -13.25 -3.09
CA GLN A 468 13.34 -14.20 -4.20
C GLN A 468 14.79 -14.64 -4.44
N LEU A 469 15.75 -13.70 -4.43
CA LEU A 469 17.17 -14.02 -4.52
C LEU A 469 17.64 -14.86 -3.33
N ARG A 470 17.12 -14.59 -2.12
CA ARG A 470 17.42 -15.37 -0.92
C ARG A 470 16.89 -16.80 -1.03
N ARG A 471 15.64 -16.99 -1.49
CA ARG A 471 15.07 -18.31 -1.78
C ARG A 471 15.89 -19.04 -2.87
N GLN A 472 16.19 -18.38 -3.98
CA GLN A 472 17.04 -18.94 -5.04
C GLN A 472 18.47 -19.27 -4.58
N ALA A 473 19.01 -18.50 -3.63
CA ALA A 473 20.35 -18.72 -3.10
C ALA A 473 20.42 -19.84 -2.07
N TYR A 474 19.36 -20.03 -1.26
CA TYR A 474 19.39 -20.85 -0.05
C TYR A 474 18.36 -21.98 0.02
N GLU A 475 17.43 -22.13 -0.91
CA GLU A 475 16.47 -23.23 -0.95
C GLU A 475 16.73 -24.17 -2.15
N ASP A 476 16.32 -25.42 -2.01
CA ASP A 476 16.31 -26.42 -3.08
C ASP A 476 14.96 -26.39 -3.82
N PRO A 477 14.95 -26.31 -5.17
CA PRO A 477 13.72 -26.13 -5.95
C PRO A 477 12.81 -27.37 -6.02
N LEU A 478 13.28 -28.56 -5.63
CA LEU A 478 12.47 -29.78 -5.68
C LEU A 478 11.81 -30.09 -4.34
N THR A 479 12.55 -29.95 -3.24
CA THR A 479 12.08 -30.31 -1.90
C THR A 479 11.74 -29.12 -1.02
N HIS A 480 12.02 -27.88 -1.47
CA HIS A 480 11.86 -26.63 -0.71
C HIS A 480 12.62 -26.58 0.63
N LEU A 481 13.53 -27.54 0.86
CA LEU A 481 14.43 -27.54 2.00
C LEU A 481 15.57 -26.54 1.77
N PRO A 482 16.19 -26.02 2.83
CA PRO A 482 17.43 -25.30 2.70
C PRO A 482 18.49 -26.11 1.92
N ASN A 483 19.19 -25.46 1.01
CA ASN A 483 20.17 -26.08 0.15
C ASN A 483 21.55 -26.15 0.82
N ARG A 484 22.48 -26.81 0.15
CA ARG A 484 23.88 -26.92 0.59
C ARG A 484 24.52 -25.59 1.02
N ARG A 485 24.30 -24.49 0.29
CA ARG A 485 24.93 -23.19 0.63
C ARG A 485 24.44 -22.68 1.98
N TYR A 486 23.16 -22.87 2.26
CA TYR A 486 22.58 -22.49 3.55
C TYR A 486 23.17 -23.35 4.68
N ALA A 487 23.18 -24.67 4.50
CA ALA A 487 23.74 -25.61 5.48
C ALA A 487 25.20 -25.30 5.83
N GLU A 488 26.03 -24.98 4.81
CA GLU A 488 27.42 -24.59 5.01
C GLU A 488 27.54 -23.30 5.85
N ALA A 489 26.79 -22.25 5.50
CA ALA A 489 26.81 -20.98 6.22
C ALA A 489 26.32 -21.10 7.66
N ARG A 490 25.24 -21.86 7.89
CA ARG A 490 24.68 -22.10 9.21
C ARG A 490 25.63 -22.87 10.12
N LEU A 491 26.25 -23.93 9.59
CA LEU A 491 27.22 -24.74 10.32
C LEU A 491 28.48 -23.94 10.66
N ASP A 492 29.01 -23.13 9.73
CA ASP A 492 30.13 -22.23 10.00
C ASP A 492 29.80 -21.22 11.12
N GLY A 493 28.56 -20.72 11.16
CA GLY A 493 28.05 -19.86 12.23
C GLY A 493 28.01 -20.55 13.61
N LEU A 494 27.45 -21.76 13.68
CA LEU A 494 27.36 -22.56 14.91
C LEU A 494 28.76 -22.92 15.48
N LEU A 495 29.71 -23.25 14.61
CA LEU A 495 31.08 -23.57 15.03
C LEU A 495 31.83 -22.32 15.53
N THR A 496 31.55 -21.15 14.95
CA THR A 496 32.19 -19.87 15.34
C THR A 496 31.72 -19.37 16.71
N THR A 497 30.45 -19.58 17.06
CA THR A 497 29.90 -19.22 18.39
C THR A 497 30.38 -20.16 19.50
N GLY A 498 31.16 -21.19 19.18
CA GLY A 498 31.71 -22.15 20.14
C GLY A 498 30.73 -23.23 20.57
N ALA A 499 29.60 -23.38 19.87
CA ALA A 499 28.70 -24.52 20.07
C ALA A 499 29.37 -25.83 19.60
N ALA A 500 28.92 -26.96 20.14
CA ALA A 500 29.36 -28.30 19.75
C ALA A 500 28.21 -29.05 19.05
N PRO A 501 27.76 -28.61 17.85
CA PRO A 501 26.60 -29.20 17.20
C PRO A 501 26.87 -30.65 16.78
N ALA A 502 25.83 -31.46 16.72
CA ALA A 502 25.87 -32.70 15.96
C ALA A 502 25.47 -32.44 14.49
N LEU A 503 26.02 -33.26 13.61
CA LEU A 503 25.74 -33.26 12.18
C LEU A 503 25.38 -34.68 11.77
N ALA A 504 24.26 -34.82 11.07
CA ALA A 504 23.91 -36.07 10.42
C ALA A 504 23.92 -35.92 8.90
N VAL A 505 24.54 -36.86 8.21
CA VAL A 505 24.48 -36.99 6.75
C VAL A 505 23.60 -38.20 6.44
N VAL A 506 22.59 -37.98 5.60
CA VAL A 506 21.53 -38.94 5.25
C VAL A 506 21.59 -39.19 3.76
N ASP A 507 21.46 -40.44 3.34
CA ASP A 507 21.43 -40.83 1.93
C ASP A 507 20.29 -41.81 1.67
N VAL A 508 19.56 -41.59 0.58
CA VAL A 508 18.50 -42.51 0.13
C VAL A 508 19.10 -43.73 -0.54
N ASP A 509 18.89 -44.89 0.07
CA ASP A 509 19.52 -46.13 -0.36
C ASP A 509 19.05 -46.56 -1.75
N ARG A 510 20.02 -46.80 -2.65
CA ARG A 510 19.76 -47.30 -4.01
C ARG A 510 18.80 -46.41 -4.82
N PHE A 511 18.81 -45.09 -4.57
CA PHE A 511 17.94 -44.14 -5.27
C PHE A 511 18.05 -44.22 -6.80
N LYS A 512 19.24 -44.46 -7.34
CA LYS A 512 19.43 -44.70 -8.79
C LYS A 512 18.57 -45.86 -9.31
N THR A 513 18.43 -46.94 -8.55
CA THR A 513 17.58 -48.09 -8.95
C THR A 513 16.11 -47.72 -8.98
N ILE A 514 15.65 -46.81 -8.11
CA ILE A 514 14.28 -46.28 -8.13
C ILE A 514 14.06 -45.48 -9.41
N ASN A 515 14.98 -44.56 -9.74
CA ASN A 515 14.92 -43.80 -11.00
C ASN A 515 14.96 -44.70 -12.24
N ASP A 516 15.84 -45.70 -12.25
CA ASP A 516 15.99 -46.61 -13.39
C ASP A 516 14.75 -47.51 -13.58
N ALA A 517 14.04 -47.85 -12.50
CA ALA A 517 12.87 -48.74 -12.55
C ALA A 517 11.53 -48.02 -12.74
N PHE A 518 11.36 -46.83 -12.14
CA PHE A 518 10.07 -46.11 -12.09
C PHE A 518 10.11 -44.72 -12.73
N GLY A 519 11.27 -44.31 -13.25
CA GLY A 519 11.49 -43.02 -13.90
C GLY A 519 11.76 -41.87 -12.93
N HIS A 520 12.32 -40.79 -13.47
CA HIS A 520 12.64 -39.58 -12.71
C HIS A 520 11.45 -38.95 -11.95
N PRO A 521 10.21 -38.89 -12.50
CA PRO A 521 9.08 -38.34 -11.75
C PRO A 521 8.77 -39.11 -10.45
N ALA A 522 8.94 -40.43 -10.45
CA ALA A 522 8.76 -41.26 -9.26
C ALA A 522 9.90 -41.05 -8.26
N GLY A 523 11.14 -40.91 -8.74
CA GLY A 523 12.27 -40.52 -7.89
C GLY A 523 12.11 -39.14 -7.25
N ASP A 524 11.61 -38.15 -8.01
CA ASP A 524 11.32 -36.81 -7.50
C ASP A 524 10.22 -36.84 -6.44
N ALA A 525 9.17 -37.64 -6.64
CA ALA A 525 8.14 -37.86 -5.63
C ALA A 525 8.73 -38.51 -4.37
N ALA A 526 9.59 -39.52 -4.53
CA ALA A 526 10.27 -40.16 -3.40
C ALA A 526 11.12 -39.17 -2.60
N LEU A 527 11.86 -38.27 -3.26
CA LEU A 527 12.67 -37.25 -2.59
C LEU A 527 11.84 -36.23 -1.82
N ARG A 528 10.69 -35.79 -2.35
CA ARG A 528 9.77 -34.90 -1.63
C ARG A 528 9.22 -35.58 -0.38
N THR A 529 8.74 -36.81 -0.50
CA THR A 529 8.21 -37.56 0.64
C THR A 529 9.27 -37.86 1.69
N VAL A 530 10.50 -38.21 1.28
CA VAL A 530 11.62 -38.37 2.22
C VAL A 530 11.92 -37.04 2.94
N ALA A 531 11.91 -35.91 2.23
CA ALA A 531 12.09 -34.59 2.84
C ALA A 531 11.01 -34.30 3.89
N ASP A 532 9.73 -34.52 3.56
CA ASP A 532 8.61 -34.32 4.49
C ASP A 532 8.73 -35.20 5.74
N LEU A 533 9.13 -36.47 5.58
CA LEU A 533 9.34 -37.40 6.69
C LEU A 533 10.54 -37.02 7.56
N LEU A 534 11.60 -36.45 6.97
CA LEU A 534 12.74 -35.92 7.72
C LEU A 534 12.32 -34.70 8.55
N VAL A 535 11.60 -33.75 7.95
CA VAL A 535 11.12 -32.53 8.63
C VAL A 535 10.15 -32.88 9.77
N ALA A 536 9.16 -33.74 9.52
CA ALA A 536 8.21 -34.17 10.55
C ALA A 536 8.87 -34.94 11.70
N GLY A 537 10.08 -35.46 11.49
CA GLY A 537 10.80 -36.30 12.44
C GLY A 537 11.76 -35.55 13.38
N VAL A 538 12.11 -34.30 13.04
CA VAL A 538 13.03 -33.44 13.78
C VAL A 538 12.29 -32.35 14.57
N ARG A 539 12.99 -31.58 15.41
CA ARG A 539 12.41 -30.46 16.17
C ARG A 539 12.54 -29.15 15.40
N ASP A 540 11.79 -28.12 15.79
CA ASP A 540 11.90 -26.76 15.21
C ASP A 540 13.30 -26.14 15.33
N THR A 541 14.10 -26.59 16.29
CA THR A 541 15.50 -26.17 16.49
C THR A 541 16.50 -26.89 15.57
N ASP A 542 16.11 -28.01 14.99
CA ASP A 542 16.93 -28.83 14.11
C ASP A 542 16.63 -28.46 12.65
N GLU A 543 17.66 -28.41 11.79
CA GLU A 543 17.49 -27.92 10.42
C GLU A 543 17.82 -29.03 9.42
N VAL A 544 16.82 -29.46 8.64
CA VAL A 544 16.98 -30.43 7.54
C VAL A 544 17.30 -29.69 6.26
N CYS A 545 18.39 -30.06 5.61
CA CYS A 545 18.88 -29.44 4.39
C CYS A 545 19.07 -30.49 3.28
N ARG A 546 18.83 -30.12 2.02
CA ARG A 546 19.19 -30.97 0.87
C ARG A 546 20.61 -30.62 0.40
N TRP A 547 21.49 -31.62 0.41
CA TRP A 547 22.92 -31.43 0.19
C TRP A 547 23.31 -31.61 -1.28
N ALA A 548 22.90 -32.72 -1.89
CA ALA A 548 23.12 -33.01 -3.31
C ALA A 548 22.25 -34.20 -3.73
N GLY A 549 21.54 -34.14 -4.87
CA GLY A 549 20.85 -35.32 -5.42
C GLY A 549 19.92 -36.02 -4.42
N ASP A 550 20.37 -37.16 -3.91
CA ASP A 550 19.74 -38.06 -2.92
C ASP A 550 20.29 -37.95 -1.48
N GLU A 551 21.15 -36.96 -1.24
CA GLU A 551 21.79 -36.69 0.05
C GLU A 551 21.13 -35.52 0.79
N PHE A 552 20.87 -35.71 2.07
CA PHE A 552 20.38 -34.71 3.00
C PHE A 552 21.34 -34.54 4.17
N VAL A 553 21.29 -33.38 4.80
CA VAL A 553 22.08 -33.05 5.99
C VAL A 553 21.13 -32.53 7.06
N ILE A 554 21.31 -32.96 8.29
CA ILE A 554 20.54 -32.47 9.43
C ILE A 554 21.51 -31.84 10.42
N LEU A 555 21.30 -30.54 10.66
CA LEU A 555 22.01 -29.77 11.67
C LEU A 555 21.27 -29.93 13.00
N LEU A 556 22.00 -30.31 14.04
CA LEU A 556 21.48 -30.65 15.35
C LEU A 556 22.19 -29.76 16.41
N PRO A 557 21.77 -28.49 16.58
CA PRO A 557 22.54 -27.49 17.33
C PRO A 557 22.66 -27.81 18.83
N ASP A 558 21.55 -28.24 19.43
CA ASP A 558 21.41 -28.47 20.88
C ASP A 558 21.21 -29.95 21.24
N THR A 559 21.70 -30.85 20.37
CA THR A 559 21.42 -32.28 20.45
C THR A 559 22.73 -33.08 20.42
N THR A 560 22.92 -33.99 21.38
CA THR A 560 24.10 -34.88 21.38
C THR A 560 23.99 -35.97 20.31
N ALA A 561 25.11 -36.57 19.86
CA ALA A 561 25.08 -37.66 18.89
C ALA A 561 24.17 -38.84 19.31
N GLU A 562 24.09 -39.17 20.61
CA GLU A 562 23.21 -40.24 21.12
C GLU A 562 21.72 -39.87 21.02
N GLN A 563 21.38 -38.60 21.27
CA GLN A 563 20.02 -38.11 21.13
C GLN A 563 19.63 -38.04 19.65
N GLY A 564 20.55 -37.58 18.80
CA GLY A 564 20.40 -37.58 17.35
C GLY A 564 20.19 -39.00 16.79
N GLU A 565 20.97 -39.99 17.26
CA GLU A 565 20.82 -41.39 16.85
C GLU A 565 19.41 -41.93 17.13
N ARG A 566 18.86 -41.65 18.31
CA ARG A 566 17.49 -42.09 18.67
C ARG A 566 16.43 -41.43 17.80
N ALA A 567 16.56 -40.13 17.54
CA ALA A 567 15.64 -39.40 16.69
C ALA A 567 15.69 -39.94 15.26
N LEU A 568 16.89 -40.05 14.69
CA LEU A 568 17.10 -40.51 13.32
C LEU A 568 16.72 -41.98 13.12
N GLU A 569 16.83 -42.83 14.14
CA GLU A 569 16.38 -44.21 14.04
C GLU A 569 14.84 -44.32 14.01
N ARG A 570 14.10 -43.36 14.57
CA ARG A 570 12.64 -43.28 14.33
C ARG A 570 12.33 -42.80 12.93
N ILE A 571 13.07 -41.80 12.43
CA ILE A 571 12.87 -41.26 11.09
C ILE A 571 13.13 -42.34 10.05
N ARG A 572 14.27 -43.04 10.15
CA ARG A 572 14.62 -44.19 9.31
C ARG A 572 13.52 -45.25 9.28
N ARG A 573 13.00 -45.63 10.45
CA ARG A 573 11.86 -46.56 10.53
C ARG A 573 10.62 -46.03 9.82
N SER A 574 10.30 -44.75 10.00
CA SER A 574 9.14 -44.12 9.37
C SER A 574 9.25 -44.13 7.84
N VAL A 575 10.44 -43.84 7.30
CA VAL A 575 10.74 -43.96 5.87
C VAL A 575 10.60 -45.41 5.38
N ALA A 576 11.17 -46.37 6.11
CA ALA A 576 11.12 -47.78 5.72
C ALA A 576 9.71 -48.38 5.78
N THR A 577 8.82 -47.87 6.65
CA THR A 577 7.43 -48.35 6.79
C THR A 577 6.41 -47.53 6.02
N TYR A 578 6.82 -46.46 5.34
CA TYR A 578 5.91 -45.63 4.54
C TYR A 578 5.32 -46.43 3.38
N ASP A 579 4.06 -46.16 3.03
CA ASP A 579 3.38 -46.82 1.91
C ASP A 579 3.81 -46.22 0.56
N TRP A 580 4.96 -46.66 0.07
CA TRP A 580 5.54 -46.24 -1.22
C TRP A 580 4.70 -46.67 -2.44
N SER A 581 3.82 -47.67 -2.29
CA SER A 581 2.97 -48.16 -3.37
C SER A 581 1.94 -47.11 -3.80
N SER A 582 1.51 -46.25 -2.87
CA SER A 582 0.63 -45.11 -3.14
C SER A 582 1.24 -44.07 -4.12
N LEU A 583 2.57 -44.04 -4.22
CA LEU A 583 3.33 -43.18 -5.14
C LEU A 583 3.77 -43.94 -6.41
N GLY A 584 3.30 -45.17 -6.61
CA GLY A 584 3.66 -46.02 -7.75
C GLY A 584 5.05 -46.66 -7.63
N ILE A 585 5.60 -46.77 -6.41
CA ILE A 585 6.90 -47.39 -6.14
C ILE A 585 6.68 -48.69 -5.37
N ASP A 586 6.82 -49.83 -6.06
CA ASP A 586 6.53 -51.17 -5.52
C ASP A 586 7.70 -51.78 -4.72
N VAL A 587 8.69 -50.97 -4.34
CA VAL A 587 9.88 -51.39 -3.60
C VAL A 587 10.04 -50.47 -2.38
N PRO A 588 10.36 -51.00 -1.19
CA PRO A 588 10.56 -50.16 -0.01
C PRO A 588 11.76 -49.23 -0.20
N VAL A 589 11.56 -47.93 0.07
CA VAL A 589 12.63 -46.93 0.12
C VAL A 589 13.20 -46.89 1.54
N THR A 590 14.52 -46.95 1.66
CA THR A 590 15.23 -46.87 2.95
C THR A 590 16.27 -45.77 2.93
N ILE A 591 16.71 -45.34 4.12
CA ILE A 591 17.79 -44.35 4.26
C ILE A 591 18.91 -44.89 5.14
N SER A 592 20.14 -44.53 4.79
CA SER A 592 21.32 -44.73 5.63
C SER A 592 21.75 -43.40 6.22
N VAL A 593 22.16 -43.39 7.49
CA VAL A 593 22.49 -42.15 8.21
C VAL A 593 23.82 -42.29 8.95
N GLY A 594 24.70 -41.31 8.80
CA GLY A 594 25.95 -41.17 9.55
C GLY A 594 25.92 -39.93 10.44
N ILE A 595 26.22 -40.09 11.74
CA ILE A 595 26.19 -38.99 12.72
C ILE A 595 27.60 -38.74 13.30
N ALA A 596 28.00 -37.48 13.34
CA ALA A 596 29.19 -37.01 14.05
C ALA A 596 28.86 -35.79 14.93
N SER A 597 29.59 -35.62 16.04
CA SER A 597 29.51 -34.44 16.89
C SER A 597 30.78 -33.60 16.77
N ALA A 598 30.61 -32.28 16.72
CA ALA A 598 31.71 -31.34 16.70
C ALA A 598 32.49 -31.37 18.01
N ALA A 599 33.81 -31.40 17.93
CA ALA A 599 34.71 -31.12 19.03
C ALA A 599 35.19 -29.66 19.00
N ARG A 600 35.74 -29.20 20.13
CA ARG A 600 36.19 -27.82 20.27
C ARG A 600 37.36 -27.52 19.30
N GLY A 601 37.11 -26.58 18.39
CA GLY A 601 38.05 -26.20 17.34
C GLY A 601 38.02 -27.11 16.09
N ASP A 602 36.96 -27.90 15.91
CA ASP A 602 36.68 -28.53 14.62
C ASP A 602 36.18 -27.49 13.62
N ASP A 603 36.56 -27.67 12.36
CA ASP A 603 36.00 -26.92 11.25
C ASP A 603 34.90 -27.75 10.56
N ARG A 604 34.08 -27.06 9.75
CA ARG A 604 32.98 -27.70 9.01
C ARG A 604 33.44 -28.88 8.17
N ARG A 605 34.62 -28.78 7.53
CA ARG A 605 35.15 -29.85 6.67
C ARG A 605 35.44 -31.12 7.46
N THR A 606 36.04 -30.98 8.63
CA THR A 606 36.37 -32.10 9.51
C THR A 606 35.10 -32.78 10.03
N LEU A 607 34.12 -31.99 10.46
CA LEU A 607 32.85 -32.54 10.95
C LEU A 607 32.05 -33.26 9.85
N PHE A 608 31.95 -32.65 8.67
CA PHE A 608 31.25 -33.27 7.54
C PHE A 608 31.95 -34.56 7.09
N ALA A 609 33.28 -34.56 6.99
CA ALA A 609 34.05 -35.75 6.63
C ALA A 609 33.90 -36.89 7.65
N ALA A 610 33.77 -36.56 8.94
CA ALA A 610 33.50 -37.55 9.97
C ALA A 610 32.10 -38.17 9.80
N ALA A 611 31.07 -37.35 9.60
CA ALA A 611 29.70 -37.85 9.40
C ALA A 611 29.55 -38.66 8.11
N ASP A 612 30.16 -38.21 7.01
CA ASP A 612 30.18 -38.93 5.72
C ASP A 612 30.95 -40.25 5.79
N GLY A 613 32.09 -40.29 6.50
CA GLY A 613 32.82 -41.52 6.76
C GLY A 613 31.98 -42.55 7.51
N VAL A 614 31.17 -42.12 8.49
CA VAL A 614 30.26 -42.99 9.23
C VAL A 614 29.09 -43.46 8.36
N LEU A 615 28.55 -42.58 7.51
CA LEU A 615 27.52 -42.93 6.54
C LEU A 615 28.02 -44.01 5.57
N TYR A 616 29.28 -43.92 5.14
CA TYR A 616 29.90 -44.92 4.29
C TYR A 616 29.95 -46.30 4.98
N ASP A 617 30.24 -46.34 6.29
CA ASP A 617 30.19 -47.58 7.07
C ASP A 617 28.75 -48.13 7.20
N ALA A 618 27.75 -47.25 7.33
CA ALA A 618 26.34 -47.63 7.30
C ALA A 618 25.97 -48.33 5.97
N LYS A 619 26.38 -47.73 4.84
CA LYS A 619 26.16 -48.26 3.49
C LYS A 619 26.86 -49.61 3.27
N ARG A 620 28.10 -49.77 3.77
CA ARG A 620 28.87 -51.02 3.67
C ARG A 620 28.34 -52.15 4.54
N SER A 621 27.80 -51.81 5.70
CA SER A 621 27.33 -52.79 6.68
C SER A 621 25.96 -53.39 6.33
N GLY A 622 25.36 -52.97 5.21
CA GLY A 622 24.12 -53.51 4.68
C GLY A 622 23.00 -52.50 4.48
N ARG A 623 23.27 -51.18 4.59
CA ARG A 623 22.29 -50.09 4.43
C ARG A 623 21.15 -50.13 5.46
N ASP A 624 20.17 -49.23 5.31
CA ASP A 624 18.99 -49.11 6.16
C ASP A 624 19.31 -49.06 7.66
N ARG A 625 20.18 -48.13 8.06
CA ARG A 625 20.63 -47.99 9.45
C ARG A 625 21.18 -46.61 9.76
N VAL A 626 21.12 -46.28 11.04
CA VAL A 626 21.84 -45.17 11.63
C VAL A 626 23.14 -45.67 12.24
N VAL A 627 24.25 -45.04 11.90
CA VAL A 627 25.55 -45.29 12.54
C VAL A 627 26.06 -43.96 13.07
N ARG A 628 26.66 -44.00 14.26
CA ARG A 628 27.37 -42.86 14.85
C ARG A 628 28.80 -43.23 15.15
N LEU A 629 29.68 -42.25 15.15
CA LEU A 629 31.03 -42.45 15.66
C LEU A 629 30.98 -42.56 17.19
N SER A 630 31.23 -43.75 17.74
CA SER A 630 31.30 -43.94 19.19
C SER A 630 32.61 -43.36 19.71
N GLY A 631 32.52 -42.41 20.65
CA GLY A 631 33.67 -41.67 21.15
C GLY A 631 34.70 -42.54 21.87
N VAL A 632 35.65 -43.13 21.14
CA VAL A 632 37.01 -43.49 21.57
C VAL A 632 37.93 -43.45 20.34
N THR A 633 38.30 -42.27 19.86
CA THR A 633 39.62 -41.91 19.26
C THR A 633 39.57 -40.48 18.72
N GLN A 634 39.56 -39.49 19.62
CA GLN A 634 40.20 -38.20 19.34
C GLN A 634 41.46 -38.10 20.18
N THR A 635 42.46 -38.95 19.90
CA THR A 635 43.83 -38.63 20.27
C THR A 635 44.34 -37.55 19.32
N ARG A 636 44.09 -36.28 19.67
CA ARG A 636 44.97 -35.18 19.24
C ARG A 636 46.35 -35.50 19.83
N ALA A 637 47.30 -35.91 18.98
CA ALA A 637 48.70 -35.73 19.31
C ALA A 637 48.92 -34.20 19.39
N PRO A 638 49.38 -33.65 20.53
CA PRO A 638 49.61 -32.22 20.60
C PRO A 638 50.87 -31.89 19.81
N GLY A 639 50.70 -31.11 18.73
CA GLY A 639 51.76 -30.27 18.18
C GLY A 639 52.50 -30.75 16.94
N ALA A 640 51.82 -31.14 15.87
CA ALA A 640 52.45 -31.23 14.56
C ALA A 640 51.62 -30.52 13.49
N SER A 641 52.12 -29.37 13.03
CA SER A 641 51.66 -28.73 11.80
C SER A 641 51.97 -29.65 10.60
N PRO A 642 51.07 -29.81 9.62
CA PRO A 642 51.35 -30.58 8.40
C PRO A 642 52.50 -30.03 7.56
N LEU A 643 53.00 -28.83 7.87
CA LEU A 643 54.12 -28.18 7.16
C LEU A 643 55.51 -28.50 7.74
N ASP A 644 55.62 -29.05 8.96
CA ASP A 644 56.91 -29.38 9.58
C ASP A 644 57.48 -30.73 9.10
N ALA A 645 56.67 -31.54 8.40
CA ALA A 645 57.13 -32.81 7.81
C ALA A 645 57.96 -32.63 6.52
N LEU A 646 57.96 -31.43 5.93
CA LEU A 646 58.63 -31.16 4.64
C LEU A 646 59.95 -30.38 4.77
N PHE A 647 60.16 -29.67 5.88
CA PHE A 647 61.36 -28.84 6.07
C PHE A 647 61.95 -29.13 7.45
N GLY A 648 63.07 -29.85 7.47
CA GLY A 648 63.79 -30.17 8.71
C GLY A 648 64.19 -28.91 9.50
N PRO A 649 64.42 -29.05 10.81
CA PRO A 649 64.64 -27.90 11.69
C PRO A 649 65.97 -27.20 11.35
N PRO A 650 65.99 -25.86 11.32
CA PRO A 650 67.24 -25.10 11.19
C PRO A 650 68.01 -25.09 12.53
N PRO A 651 69.34 -24.89 12.49
CA PRO A 651 70.21 -25.11 13.65
C PRO A 651 70.15 -23.95 14.67
N VAL A 652 70.39 -24.29 15.93
CA VAL A 652 70.40 -23.39 17.09
C VAL A 652 71.83 -22.98 17.47
N ALA A 653 72.03 -21.70 17.81
CA ALA A 653 72.90 -21.16 18.89
C ALA A 653 73.08 -19.62 18.76
N PRO A 654 73.48 -18.86 19.81
CA PRO A 654 73.28 -19.02 21.26
C PRO A 654 72.88 -17.69 21.98
N GLU A 655 72.87 -17.78 23.31
CA GLU A 655 72.30 -16.98 24.39
C GLU A 655 72.85 -15.55 24.68
N GLY A 656 72.05 -14.80 25.45
CA GLY A 656 72.43 -13.70 26.36
C GLY A 656 71.32 -12.64 26.45
N GLY A 657 70.82 -12.13 27.57
CA GLY A 657 71.13 -12.26 28.99
C GLY A 657 70.45 -11.08 29.73
N THR A 658 69.60 -11.39 30.71
CA THR A 658 69.34 -10.71 32.02
C THR A 658 69.08 -9.19 32.16
N THR A 659 68.10 -8.90 33.04
CA THR A 659 68.02 -7.88 34.13
C THR A 659 66.95 -6.79 34.05
N THR A 660 66.59 -6.37 35.26
CA THR A 660 65.38 -5.75 35.84
C THR A 660 65.53 -4.24 36.12
N SER A 661 64.37 -3.62 36.41
CA SER A 661 64.08 -2.46 37.32
C SER A 661 64.25 -1.01 36.85
N ASP A 662 63.15 -0.21 36.86
CA ASP A 662 62.90 0.97 37.75
C ASP A 662 61.85 2.01 37.20
N ILE A 663 60.59 1.94 37.70
CA ILE A 663 59.74 2.91 38.49
C ILE A 663 59.98 4.46 38.38
N PRO A 664 59.07 5.45 38.72
CA PRO A 664 57.57 5.61 38.83
C PRO A 664 56.92 6.93 38.28
N ASP A 665 55.56 6.98 38.34
CA ASP A 665 54.56 8.02 38.76
C ASP A 665 54.64 9.52 38.39
N ASP A 666 53.47 10.12 38.02
CA ASP A 666 52.77 11.14 38.85
C ASP A 666 51.30 11.43 38.40
N ASP A 667 50.56 12.10 39.29
CA ASP A 667 49.15 12.03 39.68
C ASP A 667 48.11 13.05 39.09
N ALA A 668 46.82 12.76 39.39
CA ALA A 668 45.70 13.62 39.89
C ALA A 668 44.73 14.49 39.02
N ALA A 669 43.44 14.07 39.05
CA ALA A 669 42.19 14.69 39.59
C ALA A 669 41.67 16.15 39.30
N ALA A 670 40.44 16.23 38.71
CA ALA A 670 39.17 17.03 38.93
C ALA A 670 39.14 18.47 39.56
N PRO A 671 37.99 19.24 39.69
CA PRO A 671 36.67 19.39 39.00
C PRO A 671 36.16 20.87 38.73
N VAL A 672 34.92 21.02 38.17
CA VAL A 672 33.88 22.12 37.97
C VAL A 672 34.06 23.58 38.53
N PRO A 673 33.42 24.64 37.94
CA PRO A 673 32.12 25.17 38.44
C PRO A 673 31.14 25.79 37.38
N ALA A 674 29.97 26.26 37.83
CA ALA A 674 28.73 26.61 37.10
C ALA A 674 28.33 28.13 37.06
N ALA A 675 27.51 28.51 36.05
CA ALA A 675 26.44 29.56 35.93
C ALA A 675 26.74 31.08 36.23
N PRO A 676 25.85 32.10 35.99
CA PRO A 676 24.62 32.27 35.15
C PRO A 676 24.57 33.62 34.34
N ALA A 677 23.53 33.91 33.51
CA ALA A 677 22.92 35.26 33.32
C ALA A 677 21.72 35.34 32.32
N THR A 678 20.83 36.29 32.63
CA THR A 678 19.44 36.67 32.25
C THR A 678 19.20 37.45 30.92
N PRO A 679 17.92 37.71 30.52
CA PRO A 679 17.48 38.16 29.18
C PRO A 679 17.23 39.69 29.05
N PRO A 680 16.80 40.21 27.87
CA PRO A 680 16.26 41.57 27.73
C PRO A 680 14.74 41.61 27.42
N PRO A 681 14.09 42.79 27.59
CA PRO A 681 12.66 42.90 27.92
C PRO A 681 11.74 43.44 26.81
N ALA A 682 10.45 43.43 27.16
CA ALA A 682 9.25 43.79 26.41
C ALA A 682 9.15 45.24 25.89
N GLY A 683 8.28 45.42 24.88
CA GLY A 683 7.79 46.71 24.39
C GLY A 683 6.37 46.59 23.79
N SER A 684 5.45 47.37 24.37
CA SER A 684 4.00 47.56 24.17
C SER A 684 3.49 47.97 22.78
N ALA A 685 2.22 47.67 22.46
CA ALA A 685 1.15 48.69 22.30
C ALA A 685 -0.23 48.10 21.95
N ASP A 686 -1.25 48.61 22.64
CA ASP A 686 -2.71 48.41 22.53
C ASP A 686 -3.36 48.82 21.20
N ALA A 687 -4.46 48.15 20.85
CA ALA A 687 -5.80 48.69 20.50
C ALA A 687 -6.61 47.57 19.79
N GLY A 688 -7.88 47.23 20.05
CA GLY A 688 -8.95 47.75 20.88
C GLY A 688 -10.29 47.31 20.27
N PHE A 689 -11.27 47.01 21.14
CA PHE A 689 -12.74 46.88 20.93
C PHE A 689 -13.37 45.49 20.67
N ALA A 690 -13.90 44.92 21.75
CA ALA A 690 -15.26 44.36 21.81
C ALA A 690 -16.25 45.47 22.29
N PRO A 691 -17.58 45.29 22.46
CA PRO A 691 -18.50 44.22 22.00
C PRO A 691 -19.84 44.78 21.44
N LEU A 692 -20.65 43.93 20.76
CA LEU A 692 -22.12 44.07 20.71
C LEU A 692 -22.77 42.69 20.81
N LEU A 693 -23.00 42.25 22.04
CA LEU A 693 -23.98 41.22 22.38
C LEU A 693 -25.26 41.92 22.85
N VAL A 694 -26.39 41.57 22.26
CA VAL A 694 -27.73 41.84 22.84
C VAL A 694 -28.52 40.53 22.91
N ALA A 695 -29.10 40.35 24.08
CA ALA A 695 -29.79 39.22 24.71
C ALA A 695 -30.85 38.42 23.90
N PRO A 696 -31.18 37.20 24.35
CA PRO A 696 -32.16 36.32 23.70
C PRO A 696 -33.60 36.74 23.98
N ARG A 697 -34.50 36.46 23.04
CA ARG A 697 -35.97 36.54 23.21
C ARG A 697 -36.64 35.24 22.75
N PRO A 698 -37.83 34.94 23.30
CA PRO A 698 -38.27 33.58 23.58
C PRO A 698 -38.85 32.84 22.37
N VAL A 699 -38.79 31.51 22.50
CA VAL A 699 -39.34 30.47 21.62
C VAL A 699 -40.85 30.63 21.45
N ASP A 700 -41.32 30.75 20.21
CA ASP A 700 -42.71 30.45 19.83
C ASP A 700 -42.78 28.98 19.35
N PRO A 701 -43.87 28.25 19.67
CA PRO A 701 -43.98 26.83 19.36
C PRO A 701 -44.33 26.62 17.88
N PRO A 702 -43.79 25.58 17.19
CA PRO A 702 -44.28 25.23 15.88
C PRO A 702 -45.68 24.62 15.98
N LEU A 703 -46.61 25.31 15.33
CA LEU A 703 -47.98 24.89 15.05
C LEU A 703 -48.00 23.61 14.19
N GLY A 704 -48.87 22.67 14.58
CA GLY A 704 -49.66 21.89 13.62
C GLY A 704 -49.12 20.52 13.24
N THR A 705 -49.49 19.51 14.03
CA THR A 705 -49.56 18.11 13.61
C THR A 705 -50.64 17.93 12.54
N GLY A 706 -50.24 17.55 11.32
CA GLY A 706 -51.11 17.17 10.21
C GLY A 706 -50.77 15.75 9.71
N SER A 707 -51.81 14.95 9.45
CA SER A 707 -51.85 13.48 9.33
C SER A 707 -51.04 12.82 8.19
N PRO A 708 -50.83 11.47 8.25
CA PRO A 708 -49.98 10.68 7.36
C PRO A 708 -50.75 10.12 6.16
N ALA A 709 -50.38 10.50 4.93
CA ALA A 709 -50.67 9.72 3.71
C ALA A 709 -49.98 10.36 2.50
N GLU A 710 -48.70 10.05 2.28
CA GLU A 710 -48.09 10.14 0.94
C GLU A 710 -47.23 8.89 0.70
N PRO A 711 -47.31 8.26 -0.48
CA PRO A 711 -46.79 6.91 -0.68
C PRO A 711 -45.29 6.90 -0.99
N LEU A 712 -44.60 5.85 -0.52
CA LEU A 712 -43.30 5.42 -1.02
C LEU A 712 -43.45 4.99 -2.49
N LEU A 713 -42.70 5.62 -3.40
CA LEU A 713 -42.73 5.33 -4.83
C LEU A 713 -41.96 4.04 -5.14
N GLY A 714 -42.67 3.06 -5.75
CA GLY A 714 -42.08 1.90 -6.40
C GLY A 714 -41.59 2.20 -7.82
N PRO A 715 -40.87 1.27 -8.47
CA PRO A 715 -40.15 1.52 -9.72
C PRO A 715 -41.08 1.70 -10.93
N LEU A 716 -40.70 2.60 -11.82
CA LEU A 716 -41.34 2.85 -13.12
C LEU A 716 -40.98 1.75 -14.16
N PRO A 717 -41.84 1.51 -15.17
CA PRO A 717 -41.65 0.41 -16.13
C PRO A 717 -40.56 0.71 -17.17
N ARG A 718 -39.84 -0.35 -17.56
CA ARG A 718 -38.73 -0.36 -18.54
C ARG A 718 -39.18 -0.11 -19.98
N PRO A 719 -38.32 0.46 -20.86
CA PRO A 719 -38.58 0.60 -22.29
C PRO A 719 -38.29 -0.69 -23.09
N GLU A 720 -38.96 -0.86 -24.23
CA GLU A 720 -38.86 -1.99 -25.16
C GLU A 720 -37.54 -2.04 -25.97
N PRO A 721 -37.11 -3.22 -26.48
CA PRO A 721 -35.80 -3.40 -27.10
C PRO A 721 -35.77 -3.07 -28.60
N VAL A 722 -34.66 -2.47 -29.05
CA VAL A 722 -34.33 -2.25 -30.47
C VAL A 722 -33.41 -3.37 -30.97
N ALA A 723 -33.69 -3.86 -32.18
CA ALA A 723 -33.10 -5.06 -32.79
C ALA A 723 -31.64 -4.90 -33.25
N VAL A 724 -30.89 -5.99 -33.15
CA VAL A 724 -29.50 -6.21 -33.63
C VAL A 724 -29.54 -6.96 -34.96
N PRO A 725 -28.68 -6.68 -35.96
CA PRO A 725 -28.46 -7.59 -37.09
C PRO A 725 -27.26 -8.54 -36.87
N GLU A 726 -27.43 -9.77 -37.39
CA GLU A 726 -26.61 -10.97 -37.23
C GLU A 726 -25.20 -10.94 -37.87
N PRO A 727 -24.28 -11.85 -37.45
CA PRO A 727 -22.91 -11.94 -37.95
C PRO A 727 -22.77 -12.84 -39.18
N VAL A 728 -21.81 -12.51 -40.06
CA VAL A 728 -21.38 -13.35 -41.19
C VAL A 728 -20.13 -14.15 -40.79
N ALA A 729 -20.20 -15.46 -40.98
CA ALA A 729 -19.13 -16.42 -40.70
C ALA A 729 -18.18 -16.61 -41.89
N VAL A 730 -16.87 -16.76 -41.65
CA VAL A 730 -15.94 -17.49 -42.54
C VAL A 730 -14.87 -18.25 -41.72
N ALA A 731 -14.53 -19.43 -42.25
CA ALA A 731 -13.92 -20.64 -41.69
C ALA A 731 -12.40 -20.62 -41.35
N PRO A 732 -11.88 -21.64 -40.65
CA PRO A 732 -10.50 -21.70 -40.18
C PRO A 732 -9.54 -22.36 -41.19
N VAL A 733 -8.28 -21.95 -41.21
CA VAL A 733 -7.18 -22.67 -41.88
C VAL A 733 -6.07 -22.91 -40.87
N GLY A 734 -5.70 -24.19 -40.71
CA GLY A 734 -4.78 -24.71 -39.70
C GLY A 734 -3.29 -24.47 -39.98
N PRO A 735 -2.42 -24.97 -39.08
CA PRO A 735 -1.02 -24.58 -38.99
C PRO A 735 -0.11 -25.44 -39.89
N GLN A 736 0.98 -24.85 -40.39
CA GLN A 736 2.12 -25.58 -40.95
C GLN A 736 3.44 -25.06 -40.31
N PRO A 737 4.35 -25.96 -39.90
CA PRO A 737 5.52 -25.64 -39.06
C PRO A 737 6.83 -25.62 -39.86
N ILE A 738 7.79 -24.75 -39.55
CA ILE A 738 9.19 -24.87 -40.03
C ILE A 738 10.14 -24.33 -38.94
N VAL A 739 10.71 -25.20 -38.10
CA VAL A 739 12.10 -25.73 -38.13
C VAL A 739 13.16 -24.71 -37.69
N VAL A 740 13.76 -25.01 -36.54
CA VAL A 740 14.91 -24.36 -35.92
C VAL A 740 16.18 -24.95 -36.51
N ASP A 741 17.15 -24.12 -36.88
CA ASP A 741 18.55 -24.54 -36.99
C ASP A 741 19.47 -23.54 -36.26
N PRO A 742 20.40 -24.01 -35.41
CA PRO A 742 21.28 -23.17 -34.61
C PRO A 742 22.66 -23.02 -35.27
N VAL A 743 23.22 -21.81 -35.31
CA VAL A 743 24.67 -21.64 -35.45
C VAL A 743 25.16 -20.59 -34.47
N VAL A 744 25.92 -21.08 -33.50
CA VAL A 744 26.76 -20.30 -32.59
C VAL A 744 28.08 -20.04 -33.33
N GLU A 745 28.44 -18.77 -33.53
CA GLU A 745 29.84 -18.38 -33.73
C GLU A 745 30.22 -17.29 -32.74
N THR A 746 31.26 -17.60 -31.96
CA THR A 746 31.90 -16.73 -30.99
C THR A 746 32.96 -15.89 -31.69
N VAL A 747 32.90 -14.57 -31.56
CA VAL A 747 33.97 -13.66 -32.02
C VAL A 747 34.44 -12.80 -30.85
N ALA A 748 35.76 -12.83 -30.61
CA ALA A 748 36.49 -12.09 -29.58
C ALA A 748 36.50 -10.56 -29.85
N PRO A 749 36.69 -9.71 -28.83
CA PRO A 749 36.47 -8.27 -28.94
C PRO A 749 37.65 -7.53 -29.59
N VAL A 750 37.34 -6.57 -30.46
CA VAL A 750 38.27 -5.60 -31.05
C VAL A 750 38.41 -4.37 -30.12
N PRO A 751 39.60 -3.77 -29.93
CA PRO A 751 39.78 -2.67 -28.97
C PRO A 751 39.16 -1.36 -29.47
N ALA A 752 38.48 -0.65 -28.57
CA ALA A 752 37.76 0.58 -28.84
C ALA A 752 38.68 1.76 -29.19
N ALA A 753 38.50 2.33 -30.38
CA ALA A 753 38.94 3.70 -30.67
C ALA A 753 38.08 4.67 -29.84
N ARG A 754 38.72 5.51 -29.01
CA ARG A 754 38.06 6.61 -28.31
C ARG A 754 37.39 7.54 -29.32
N ARG A 755 36.06 7.47 -29.42
CA ARG A 755 35.23 8.45 -30.14
C ARG A 755 35.24 9.77 -29.38
N ALA A 756 35.41 10.89 -30.09
CA ALA A 756 35.22 12.23 -29.54
C ALA A 756 33.81 12.33 -28.94
N ALA A 757 33.71 12.73 -27.67
CA ALA A 757 32.44 12.86 -27.00
C ALA A 757 31.64 14.00 -27.65
N THR A 758 30.48 13.69 -28.23
CA THR A 758 29.48 14.70 -28.59
C THR A 758 28.95 15.31 -27.29
N VAL A 759 29.23 16.59 -27.05
CA VAL A 759 28.85 17.31 -25.84
C VAL A 759 27.48 17.96 -26.05
N GLU A 760 26.56 17.70 -25.14
CA GLU A 760 25.13 18.09 -25.24
C GLU A 760 24.90 19.59 -24.97
N PRO A 761 23.78 20.18 -25.44
CA PRO A 761 23.42 21.54 -25.07
C PRO A 761 23.23 21.66 -23.55
N GLU A 762 23.67 22.78 -22.99
CA GLU A 762 23.50 23.06 -21.55
C GLU A 762 22.10 23.61 -21.30
N VAL A 763 21.37 23.02 -20.35
CA VAL A 763 19.93 23.27 -20.16
C VAL A 763 19.66 24.21 -18.99
N VAL A 764 18.88 25.25 -19.25
CA VAL A 764 18.38 26.20 -18.27
C VAL A 764 16.86 26.04 -18.15
N TRP A 765 16.41 25.45 -17.05
CA TRP A 765 14.98 25.41 -16.70
C TRP A 765 14.52 26.80 -16.23
N ALA A 766 13.54 27.40 -16.90
CA ALA A 766 13.06 28.74 -16.55
C ALA A 766 11.91 28.73 -15.52
N THR A 767 11.32 27.56 -15.23
CA THR A 767 10.26 27.41 -14.24
C THR A 767 10.72 27.89 -12.86
N GLY A 768 9.94 28.80 -12.24
CA GLY A 768 10.25 29.36 -10.92
C GLY A 768 11.42 30.36 -10.88
N ARG A 769 11.96 30.77 -12.03
CA ARG A 769 13.07 31.74 -12.12
C ARG A 769 12.61 33.06 -12.71
N THR A 770 13.22 34.16 -12.26
CA THR A 770 12.99 35.47 -12.86
C THR A 770 13.71 35.60 -14.21
N THR A 771 13.21 36.48 -15.08
CA THR A 771 13.83 36.75 -16.38
C THR A 771 15.32 37.11 -16.25
N GLU A 772 15.71 37.89 -15.24
CA GLU A 772 17.11 38.27 -15.02
C GLU A 772 18.00 37.07 -14.61
N GLN A 773 17.48 36.16 -13.78
CA GLN A 773 18.19 34.93 -13.41
C GLN A 773 18.43 34.02 -14.63
N VAL A 774 17.43 33.89 -15.51
CA VAL A 774 17.57 33.09 -16.74
C VAL A 774 18.62 33.69 -17.66
N LEU A 775 18.61 35.02 -17.86
CA LEU A 775 19.64 35.70 -18.66
C LEU A 775 21.04 35.51 -18.07
N ALA A 776 21.18 35.59 -16.74
CA ALA A 776 22.46 35.36 -16.07
C ALA A 776 23.01 33.94 -16.33
N LEU A 777 22.17 32.91 -16.20
CA LEU A 777 22.55 31.52 -16.45
C LEU A 777 22.91 31.29 -17.93
N VAL A 778 22.16 31.89 -18.85
CA VAL A 778 22.47 31.81 -20.28
C VAL A 778 23.81 32.48 -20.60
N ARG A 779 24.11 33.66 -20.01
CA ARG A 779 25.41 34.32 -20.18
C ARG A 779 26.56 33.45 -19.68
N GLU A 780 26.37 32.78 -18.54
CA GLU A 780 27.35 31.89 -17.94
C GLU A 780 27.59 30.66 -18.83
N ALA A 781 26.54 29.94 -19.20
CA ALA A 781 26.60 28.78 -20.09
C ALA A 781 27.28 29.12 -21.43
N ARG A 782 26.95 30.28 -22.03
CA ARG A 782 27.56 30.75 -23.28
C ARG A 782 29.02 31.17 -23.12
N ARG A 783 29.43 31.60 -21.93
CA ARG A 783 30.81 31.95 -21.62
C ARG A 783 31.66 30.70 -21.45
N GLU A 784 31.15 29.71 -20.73
CA GLU A 784 31.84 28.44 -20.52
C GLU A 784 31.92 27.62 -21.81
N HIS A 785 30.86 27.68 -22.63
CA HIS A 785 30.68 26.84 -23.80
C HIS A 785 30.18 27.63 -25.03
N PRO A 786 31.04 28.45 -25.65
CA PRO A 786 30.65 29.31 -26.76
C PRO A 786 30.29 28.56 -28.05
N ASP A 787 30.75 27.31 -28.18
CA ASP A 787 30.61 26.44 -29.36
C ASP A 787 29.32 25.61 -29.41
N ARG A 788 28.46 25.68 -28.38
CA ARG A 788 27.19 24.94 -28.31
C ARG A 788 26.03 25.78 -27.78
N PRO A 789 24.77 25.47 -28.14
CA PRO A 789 23.66 26.31 -27.73
C PRO A 789 23.32 26.08 -26.25
N ALA A 790 22.99 27.16 -25.55
CA ALA A 790 22.34 27.13 -24.24
C ALA A 790 20.83 27.00 -24.48
N LEU A 791 20.24 25.91 -24.00
CA LEU A 791 18.84 25.57 -24.22
C LEU A 791 18.00 26.02 -23.01
N VAL A 792 17.06 26.93 -23.23
CA VAL A 792 16.11 27.41 -22.23
C VAL A 792 14.75 26.76 -22.48
N LEU A 793 14.20 26.09 -21.47
CA LEU A 793 12.91 25.41 -21.55
C LEU A 793 11.90 25.98 -20.54
N ARG A 794 10.61 25.95 -20.92
CA ARG A 794 9.47 26.36 -20.07
C ARG A 794 9.57 27.81 -19.57
N ALA A 795 9.97 28.71 -20.47
CA ALA A 795 10.16 30.13 -20.17
C ALA A 795 8.85 30.92 -20.32
N ALA A 796 8.69 31.98 -19.54
CA ALA A 796 7.61 32.94 -19.76
C ALA A 796 7.85 33.72 -21.06
N ALA A 797 6.77 34.22 -21.68
CA ALA A 797 6.86 34.97 -22.94
C ALA A 797 7.76 36.21 -22.83
N GLU A 798 7.76 36.89 -21.69
CA GLU A 798 8.66 38.01 -21.41
C GLU A 798 10.14 37.62 -21.39
N THR A 799 10.47 36.44 -20.83
CA THR A 799 11.84 35.91 -20.78
C THR A 799 12.34 35.56 -22.17
N LEU A 800 11.47 34.98 -22.99
CA LEU A 800 11.72 34.68 -24.39
C LEU A 800 12.03 35.96 -25.18
N VAL A 801 11.21 37.01 -25.01
CA VAL A 801 11.45 38.33 -25.64
C VAL A 801 12.76 38.96 -25.16
N ALA A 802 13.11 38.80 -23.88
CA ALA A 802 14.35 39.31 -23.33
C ALA A 802 15.59 38.58 -23.90
N LEU A 803 15.53 37.25 -24.03
CA LEU A 803 16.58 36.44 -24.66
C LEU A 803 16.78 36.80 -26.14
N ALA A 804 15.69 37.08 -26.86
CA ALA A 804 15.77 37.59 -28.23
C ALA A 804 16.41 38.98 -28.28
N SER A 805 16.00 39.89 -27.39
CA SER A 805 16.50 41.26 -27.38
C SER A 805 18.00 41.34 -27.03
N GLU A 806 18.49 40.46 -26.17
CA GLU A 806 19.90 40.46 -25.73
C GLU A 806 20.84 39.73 -26.70
N HIS A 807 20.37 38.67 -27.36
CA HIS A 807 21.22 37.75 -28.13
C HIS A 807 20.81 37.60 -29.61
N ASP A 808 19.86 38.41 -30.09
CA ASP A 808 19.14 38.44 -31.39
C ASP A 808 19.74 37.60 -32.54
N ALA A 809 21.02 37.77 -32.89
CA ALA A 809 21.67 37.04 -33.98
C ALA A 809 21.92 35.54 -33.74
N TYR A 810 21.76 35.06 -32.51
CA TYR A 810 22.08 33.68 -32.11
C TYR A 810 20.93 32.98 -31.36
N THR A 811 19.73 33.58 -31.31
CA THR A 811 18.60 33.00 -30.57
C THR A 811 17.61 32.35 -31.54
N THR A 812 17.46 31.03 -31.45
CA THR A 812 16.37 30.28 -32.08
C THR A 812 15.26 30.07 -31.07
N MET A 813 13.99 30.29 -31.42
CA MET A 813 12.88 30.20 -30.47
C MET A 813 11.71 29.44 -31.04
N ASP A 814 10.95 28.80 -30.16
CA ASP A 814 9.68 28.18 -30.49
C ASP A 814 8.63 28.58 -29.44
N ALA A 815 7.62 29.32 -29.90
CA ALA A 815 6.56 29.83 -29.04
C ALA A 815 5.60 28.73 -28.58
N ALA A 816 5.43 27.64 -29.34
CA ALA A 816 4.59 26.52 -28.92
C ALA A 816 5.29 25.68 -27.84
N ALA A 817 6.63 25.62 -27.89
CA ALA A 817 7.45 24.95 -26.88
C ALA A 817 7.76 25.80 -25.64
N MET A 818 7.43 27.10 -25.68
CA MET A 818 7.88 28.10 -24.70
C MET A 818 9.40 27.98 -24.43
N ALA A 819 10.18 27.83 -25.51
CA ALA A 819 11.59 27.47 -25.45
C ALA A 819 12.47 28.32 -26.38
N ALA A 820 13.75 28.45 -26.02
CA ALA A 820 14.76 29.15 -26.81
C ALA A 820 16.10 28.43 -26.76
N ALA A 821 16.88 28.53 -27.82
CA ALA A 821 18.26 28.06 -27.90
C ALA A 821 19.14 29.25 -28.28
N VAL A 822 20.06 29.62 -27.40
CA VAL A 822 20.99 30.74 -27.60
C VAL A 822 22.35 30.16 -27.97
N GLY A 823 22.87 30.46 -29.16
CA GLY A 823 24.15 29.95 -29.66
C GLY A 823 24.05 29.14 -30.96
N PRO A 824 25.17 28.59 -31.45
CA PRO A 824 25.21 27.86 -32.72
C PRO A 824 24.49 26.51 -32.58
N VAL A 825 23.48 26.26 -33.42
CA VAL A 825 22.78 24.97 -33.52
C VAL A 825 23.56 24.07 -34.49
N PRO A 826 23.86 22.80 -34.14
CA PRO A 826 24.58 21.87 -35.00
C PRO A 826 23.82 21.53 -36.30
N GLU A 827 24.56 21.14 -37.34
CA GLU A 827 23.94 20.63 -38.59
C GLU A 827 23.14 19.36 -38.31
N PRO A 828 21.92 19.23 -38.87
CA PRO A 828 21.04 18.10 -38.59
C PRO A 828 21.57 16.80 -39.22
N VAL A 829 21.63 15.74 -38.42
CA VAL A 829 22.01 14.38 -38.86
C VAL A 829 20.94 13.39 -38.41
N GLY A 830 20.35 12.65 -39.35
CA GLY A 830 19.22 11.76 -39.08
C GLY A 830 17.90 12.50 -38.86
N ARG A 831 16.79 11.76 -38.92
CA ARG A 831 15.43 12.29 -38.92
C ARG A 831 14.58 11.69 -37.79
N VAL A 832 13.90 12.56 -37.04
CA VAL A 832 12.97 12.21 -35.96
C VAL A 832 11.56 12.65 -36.36
N HIS A 833 10.58 11.75 -36.29
CA HIS A 833 9.18 12.14 -36.43
C HIS A 833 8.52 12.22 -35.05
N VAL A 834 7.87 13.35 -34.74
CA VAL A 834 7.14 13.59 -33.49
C VAL A 834 5.65 13.54 -33.79
N LEU A 835 4.98 12.52 -33.27
CA LEU A 835 3.56 12.22 -33.44
C LEU A 835 2.81 12.67 -32.19
N CYS A 836 2.01 13.73 -32.31
CA CYS A 836 1.21 14.27 -31.22
C CYS A 836 -0.22 13.70 -31.32
N ALA A 837 -0.68 13.00 -30.28
CA ALA A 837 -1.95 12.29 -30.32
C ALA A 837 -3.14 13.24 -30.42
N GLY A 838 -3.20 14.26 -29.55
CA GLY A 838 -4.23 15.31 -29.58
C GLY A 838 -3.66 16.72 -29.39
N GLY A 839 -4.50 17.75 -29.56
CA GLY A 839 -4.08 19.14 -29.44
C GLY A 839 -3.63 19.55 -28.02
N ALA A 840 -4.16 18.89 -26.99
CA ALA A 840 -3.76 19.11 -25.59
C ALA A 840 -2.29 18.71 -25.34
N ASP A 841 -1.79 17.71 -26.05
CA ASP A 841 -0.40 17.21 -25.98
C ASP A 841 0.60 18.14 -26.71
N GLY A 842 0.06 19.18 -27.37
CA GLY A 842 0.79 20.05 -28.27
C GLY A 842 2.01 20.76 -27.67
N PRO A 843 1.97 21.27 -26.43
CA PRO A 843 3.13 21.90 -25.78
C PRO A 843 4.30 20.92 -25.56
N VAL A 844 4.01 19.70 -25.10
CA VAL A 844 5.04 18.67 -24.87
C VAL A 844 5.61 18.19 -26.21
N ALA A 845 4.77 18.00 -27.23
CA ALA A 845 5.23 17.68 -28.58
C ALA A 845 6.08 18.80 -29.20
N ALA A 846 5.78 20.07 -28.89
CA ALA A 846 6.60 21.20 -29.27
C ALA A 846 7.97 21.16 -28.59
N GLU A 847 8.00 20.88 -27.29
CA GLU A 847 9.23 20.72 -26.51
C GLU A 847 10.13 19.64 -27.11
N VAL A 848 9.58 18.43 -27.36
CA VAL A 848 10.31 17.32 -28.01
C VAL A 848 10.90 17.76 -29.34
N ALA A 849 10.06 18.35 -30.20
CA ALA A 849 10.46 18.71 -31.56
C ALA A 849 11.55 19.79 -31.57
N PHE A 850 11.44 20.78 -30.66
CA PHE A 850 12.43 21.84 -30.50
C PHE A 850 13.75 21.28 -29.97
N VAL A 851 13.71 20.45 -28.94
CA VAL A 851 14.90 19.84 -28.31
C VAL A 851 15.63 18.95 -29.31
N ALA A 852 14.93 18.08 -30.04
CA ALA A 852 15.55 17.19 -31.02
C ALA A 852 16.26 18.00 -32.13
N ARG A 853 15.62 19.07 -32.61
CA ARG A 853 16.20 19.99 -33.61
C ARG A 853 17.45 20.69 -33.11
N VAL A 854 17.41 21.26 -31.92
CA VAL A 854 18.56 21.95 -31.30
C VAL A 854 19.71 20.97 -30.98
N THR A 855 19.38 19.70 -30.76
CA THR A 855 20.37 18.63 -30.56
C THR A 855 20.98 18.15 -31.89
N GLY A 856 20.50 18.63 -33.05
CA GLY A 856 21.09 18.36 -34.37
C GLY A 856 20.46 17.19 -35.12
N THR A 857 19.12 17.14 -35.20
CA THR A 857 18.39 16.23 -36.10
C THR A 857 17.36 16.97 -36.92
N GLU A 858 17.03 16.43 -38.09
CA GLU A 858 15.84 16.86 -38.82
C GLU A 858 14.60 16.39 -38.05
N VAL A 859 13.58 17.24 -37.94
CA VAL A 859 12.37 16.94 -37.18
C VAL A 859 11.13 17.21 -38.02
N VAL A 860 10.29 16.18 -38.16
CA VAL A 860 8.95 16.29 -38.75
C VAL A 860 7.94 16.12 -37.62
N ARG A 861 7.12 17.13 -37.37
CA ARG A 861 6.05 17.06 -36.36
C ARG A 861 4.71 16.86 -37.05
N VAL A 862 3.91 15.92 -36.57
CA VAL A 862 2.55 15.64 -37.02
C VAL A 862 1.61 15.75 -35.83
N ASP A 863 0.65 16.67 -35.93
CA ASP A 863 -0.34 16.92 -34.88
C ASP A 863 -1.67 16.22 -35.18
N ASP A 864 -2.42 15.92 -34.12
CA ASP A 864 -3.76 15.31 -34.16
C ASP A 864 -3.81 13.96 -34.87
N VAL A 865 -2.92 13.05 -34.47
CA VAL A 865 -2.80 11.71 -35.06
C VAL A 865 -4.01 10.82 -34.72
N ALA A 866 -4.71 11.09 -33.61
CA ALA A 866 -5.94 10.38 -33.23
C ALA A 866 -7.18 10.79 -34.07
N GLY A 867 -7.09 11.92 -34.80
CA GLY A 867 -8.14 12.44 -35.67
C GLY A 867 -8.41 11.62 -36.94
N SER A 868 -9.63 11.74 -37.49
CA SER A 868 -10.13 10.90 -38.61
C SER A 868 -9.38 11.06 -39.94
N ARG A 869 -8.64 12.16 -40.17
CA ARG A 869 -7.87 12.39 -41.40
C ARG A 869 -6.49 11.71 -41.42
N VAL A 870 -5.84 11.54 -40.27
CA VAL A 870 -4.44 11.07 -40.17
C VAL A 870 -4.36 9.54 -40.11
N ARG A 871 -5.46 8.87 -39.71
CA ARG A 871 -5.58 7.39 -39.69
C ARG A 871 -5.26 6.70 -41.02
N GLY A 872 -5.52 7.35 -42.16
CA GLY A 872 -5.17 6.81 -43.48
C GLY A 872 -3.65 6.77 -43.73
N MET A 873 -2.92 7.81 -43.30
CA MET A 873 -1.46 7.87 -43.44
C MET A 873 -0.74 6.94 -42.47
N LEU A 874 -1.34 6.68 -41.30
CA LEU A 874 -0.90 5.69 -40.32
C LEU A 874 -1.10 4.26 -40.86
N ALA A 875 -2.25 3.99 -41.49
CA ALA A 875 -2.60 2.67 -42.05
C ALA A 875 -1.69 2.27 -43.22
N ASP A 876 -1.34 3.21 -44.11
CA ASP A 876 -0.50 2.95 -45.28
C ASP A 876 1.02 3.09 -44.97
N GLY A 877 1.39 3.29 -43.71
CA GLY A 877 2.79 3.33 -43.23
C GLY A 877 3.62 4.55 -43.66
N SER A 878 3.05 5.44 -44.47
CA SER A 878 3.72 6.64 -44.99
C SER A 878 4.24 7.60 -43.91
N LEU A 879 3.64 7.60 -42.71
CA LEU A 879 4.10 8.39 -41.56
C LEU A 879 5.44 7.91 -40.98
N PHE A 880 5.83 6.67 -41.26
CA PHE A 880 7.07 6.06 -40.78
C PHE A 880 8.20 6.15 -41.80
N ALA A 881 7.89 6.51 -43.05
CA ALA A 881 8.87 6.59 -44.12
C ALA A 881 9.95 7.63 -43.79
N GLU A 882 11.22 7.25 -44.00
CA GLU A 882 12.41 8.10 -43.82
C GLU A 882 12.70 8.54 -42.37
N ALA A 883 11.93 8.07 -41.37
CA ALA A 883 12.24 8.33 -39.96
C ALA A 883 13.32 7.36 -39.46
N ASP A 884 14.32 7.86 -38.74
CA ASP A 884 15.31 7.04 -38.03
C ASP A 884 14.87 6.71 -36.59
N CYS A 885 13.97 7.53 -36.03
CA CYS A 885 13.36 7.35 -34.72
C CYS A 885 12.00 8.06 -34.66
N LEU A 886 11.03 7.46 -33.96
CA LEU A 886 9.71 8.05 -33.74
C LEU A 886 9.57 8.49 -32.29
N VAL A 887 8.87 9.59 -32.05
CA VAL A 887 8.42 9.99 -30.73
C VAL A 887 6.91 10.11 -30.74
N VAL A 888 6.21 9.40 -29.87
CA VAL A 888 4.76 9.46 -29.72
C VAL A 888 4.46 10.20 -28.42
N VAL A 889 3.78 11.33 -28.52
CA VAL A 889 3.40 12.18 -27.39
C VAL A 889 1.89 12.07 -27.21
N ALA A 890 1.44 11.51 -26.09
CA ALA A 890 0.03 11.21 -25.88
C ALA A 890 -0.39 11.20 -24.41
N GLY A 891 -1.53 11.83 -24.12
CA GLY A 891 -2.21 11.78 -22.82
C GLY A 891 -3.37 10.79 -22.83
N MET A 892 -4.52 11.21 -23.36
CA MET A 892 -5.75 10.37 -23.40
C MET A 892 -5.61 9.14 -24.30
N ASP A 893 -4.97 9.30 -25.47
CA ASP A 893 -4.80 8.24 -26.46
C ASP A 893 -3.45 7.53 -26.29
N ALA A 894 -3.03 7.25 -25.05
CA ALA A 894 -1.73 6.66 -24.75
C ALA A 894 -1.48 5.28 -25.40
N SER A 895 -2.56 4.56 -25.75
CA SER A 895 -2.48 3.30 -26.52
C SER A 895 -1.93 3.49 -27.94
N LEU A 896 -1.93 4.73 -28.47
CA LEU A 896 -1.35 5.07 -29.77
C LEU A 896 0.15 4.70 -29.83
N ALA A 897 0.87 4.83 -28.71
CA ALA A 897 2.29 4.44 -28.66
C ALA A 897 2.49 2.93 -28.91
N ALA A 898 1.59 2.09 -28.39
CA ALA A 898 1.60 0.66 -28.64
C ALA A 898 1.24 0.33 -30.09
N THR A 899 0.24 1.02 -30.65
CA THR A 899 -0.16 0.84 -32.06
C THR A 899 0.98 1.24 -33.01
N VAL A 900 1.61 2.39 -32.79
CA VAL A 900 2.75 2.85 -33.58
C VAL A 900 3.94 1.90 -33.42
N GLY A 901 4.24 1.46 -32.19
CA GLY A 901 5.30 0.49 -31.92
C GLY A 901 5.11 -0.86 -32.62
N ALA A 902 3.86 -1.32 -32.76
CA ALA A 902 3.55 -2.56 -33.48
C ALA A 902 3.69 -2.45 -35.01
N MET A 903 3.68 -1.23 -35.57
CA MET A 903 3.71 -0.98 -37.01
C MET A 903 5.05 -0.41 -37.50
N ALA A 904 5.88 0.13 -36.61
CA ALA A 904 7.13 0.79 -36.96
C ALA A 904 8.33 -0.16 -36.86
N ASP A 905 9.19 -0.14 -37.88
CA ASP A 905 10.47 -0.88 -37.89
C ASP A 905 11.64 -0.08 -37.27
N VAL A 906 11.35 1.07 -36.66
CA VAL A 906 12.33 1.99 -36.06
C VAL A 906 12.01 2.23 -34.59
N PRO A 907 13.01 2.58 -33.74
CA PRO A 907 12.79 2.78 -32.32
C PRO A 907 11.74 3.87 -32.04
N VAL A 908 10.83 3.58 -31.12
CA VAL A 908 9.74 4.48 -30.71
C VAL A 908 9.99 4.96 -29.28
N VAL A 909 9.92 6.26 -29.07
CA VAL A 909 9.95 6.88 -27.74
C VAL A 909 8.53 7.33 -27.39
N ALA A 910 7.93 6.75 -26.37
CA ALA A 910 6.61 7.14 -25.88
C ALA A 910 6.76 8.20 -24.78
N VAL A 911 6.06 9.32 -24.91
CA VAL A 911 6.08 10.45 -23.96
C VAL A 911 4.67 10.66 -23.43
N PRO A 912 4.40 10.22 -22.19
CA PRO A 912 3.12 10.48 -21.56
C PRO A 912 3.02 11.96 -21.21
N THR A 913 1.84 12.55 -21.38
CA THR A 913 1.57 13.95 -21.04
C THR A 913 0.61 14.04 -19.86
N SER A 914 0.76 15.09 -19.04
CA SER A 914 -0.19 15.41 -17.96
C SER A 914 -1.47 16.05 -18.47
N THR A 915 -1.44 16.56 -19.70
CA THR A 915 -2.55 17.21 -20.40
C THR A 915 -3.47 16.18 -21.04
N GLY A 916 -4.73 16.14 -20.60
CA GLY A 916 -5.74 15.18 -21.04
C GLY A 916 -6.94 15.18 -20.10
N SER A 917 -7.82 14.18 -20.20
CA SER A 917 -8.95 14.01 -19.27
C SER A 917 -8.49 14.17 -17.82
N PRO A 918 -9.21 14.92 -16.96
CA PRO A 918 -8.88 15.09 -15.54
C PRO A 918 -8.66 13.75 -14.80
N ASN A 919 -9.25 12.68 -15.33
CA ASN A 919 -9.15 11.30 -14.84
C ASN A 919 -7.80 10.63 -15.12
N ALA A 920 -6.89 11.26 -15.89
CA ALA A 920 -5.60 10.69 -16.25
C ALA A 920 -4.49 10.89 -15.20
N PHE A 921 -4.83 11.42 -14.00
CA PHE A 921 -3.92 11.57 -12.86
C PHE A 921 -2.63 12.30 -13.22
N ALA A 922 -2.74 13.51 -13.80
CA ALA A 922 -1.59 14.29 -14.28
C ALA A 922 -0.63 13.46 -15.15
N GLY A 923 -1.17 12.57 -16.00
CA GLY A 923 -0.40 11.78 -16.97
C GLY A 923 0.03 10.39 -16.49
N LEU A 924 -0.29 10.00 -15.24
CA LEU A 924 0.02 8.66 -14.72
C LEU A 924 -0.74 7.56 -15.46
N GLY A 925 -1.99 7.79 -15.84
CA GLY A 925 -2.76 6.83 -16.66
C GLY A 925 -2.10 6.59 -18.02
N ALA A 926 -1.61 7.67 -18.66
CA ALA A 926 -0.86 7.59 -19.90
C ALA A 926 0.47 6.83 -19.72
N LEU A 927 1.20 7.13 -18.64
CA LEU A 927 2.45 6.46 -18.30
C LEU A 927 2.26 4.96 -18.09
N MET A 928 1.26 4.55 -17.29
CA MET A 928 0.98 3.12 -17.05
C MET A 928 0.52 2.41 -18.31
N THR A 929 -0.28 3.07 -19.16
CA THR A 929 -0.68 2.52 -20.46
C THR A 929 0.52 2.26 -21.37
N MET A 930 1.46 3.22 -21.42
CA MET A 930 2.67 3.09 -22.24
C MET A 930 3.66 2.06 -21.68
N LEU A 931 3.83 1.99 -20.35
CA LEU A 931 4.72 1.04 -19.68
C LEU A 931 4.22 -0.41 -19.79
N ASN A 932 2.91 -0.63 -19.76
CA ASN A 932 2.30 -1.96 -19.92
C ASN A 932 2.19 -2.42 -21.37
N SER A 933 2.64 -1.60 -22.34
CA SER A 933 2.65 -1.98 -23.76
C SER A 933 3.61 -3.14 -24.01
N ALA A 934 3.09 -4.23 -24.60
CA ALA A 934 3.91 -5.36 -25.05
C ALA A 934 4.58 -5.13 -26.42
N ALA A 935 4.43 -3.93 -27.02
CA ALA A 935 5.00 -3.64 -28.33
C ALA A 935 6.54 -3.58 -28.27
N PRO A 936 7.27 -4.41 -29.05
CA PRO A 936 8.72 -4.39 -29.05
C PRO A 936 9.25 -3.08 -29.64
N GLY A 937 10.35 -2.56 -29.07
CA GLY A 937 11.02 -1.35 -29.60
C GLY A 937 10.45 -0.02 -29.10
N VAL A 938 9.52 -0.03 -28.13
CA VAL A 938 9.01 1.17 -27.46
C VAL A 938 9.78 1.43 -26.16
N ALA A 939 10.34 2.63 -26.01
CA ALA A 939 10.93 3.14 -24.77
C ALA A 939 10.07 4.27 -24.20
N VAL A 940 9.76 4.23 -22.90
CA VAL A 940 8.85 5.20 -22.28
C VAL A 940 9.63 6.26 -21.49
N SER A 941 9.34 7.54 -21.75
CA SER A 941 9.86 8.69 -21.00
C SER A 941 8.98 8.99 -19.77
N THR A 942 9.47 9.82 -18.86
CA THR A 942 8.64 10.32 -17.75
C THR A 942 7.60 11.33 -18.25
N ILE A 943 6.59 11.61 -17.43
CA ILE A 943 5.49 12.51 -17.79
C ILE A 943 6.01 13.92 -18.12
N ASP A 944 5.49 14.49 -19.20
CA ASP A 944 5.83 15.82 -19.74
C ASP A 944 7.32 16.03 -20.01
N ASN A 945 8.10 14.96 -20.10
CA ASN A 945 9.55 15.06 -20.27
C ASN A 945 9.91 15.05 -21.76
N GLY A 946 9.54 16.14 -22.42
CA GLY A 946 9.84 16.36 -23.83
C GLY A 946 11.34 16.54 -24.08
N TYR A 947 12.06 17.14 -23.12
CA TYR A 947 13.51 17.25 -23.13
C TYR A 947 14.23 15.91 -23.28
N SER A 948 14.02 14.98 -22.34
CA SER A 948 14.76 13.72 -22.33
C SER A 948 14.40 12.85 -23.54
N ALA A 949 13.13 12.87 -23.94
CA ALA A 949 12.66 12.19 -25.13
C ALA A 949 13.27 12.75 -26.41
N GLY A 950 13.32 14.08 -26.55
CA GLY A 950 13.93 14.75 -27.70
C GLY A 950 15.43 14.49 -27.81
N VAL A 951 16.17 14.56 -26.69
CA VAL A 951 17.61 14.23 -26.66
C VAL A 951 17.85 12.76 -27.01
N PHE A 952 17.07 11.85 -26.42
CA PHE A 952 17.21 10.41 -26.66
C PHE A 952 16.92 10.07 -28.13
N ALA A 953 15.80 10.54 -28.68
CA ALA A 953 15.44 10.33 -30.08
C ALA A 953 16.51 10.89 -31.03
N ALA A 954 17.03 12.08 -30.72
CA ALA A 954 18.09 12.70 -31.50
C ALA A 954 19.39 11.87 -31.50
N ARG A 955 19.78 11.30 -30.34
CA ARG A 955 20.93 10.42 -30.23
C ARG A 955 20.75 9.11 -31.03
N VAL A 956 19.54 8.56 -31.02
CA VAL A 956 19.21 7.35 -31.80
C VAL A 956 19.32 7.64 -33.29
N ALA A 957 18.66 8.69 -33.77
CA ALA A 957 18.64 9.07 -35.19
C ALA A 957 20.04 9.36 -35.74
N ARG A 958 20.88 10.10 -35.01
CA ARG A 958 22.28 10.37 -35.41
C ARG A 958 23.14 9.11 -35.51
N ARG A 959 22.84 8.07 -34.72
CA ARG A 959 23.56 6.79 -34.74
C ARG A 959 23.07 5.87 -35.85
N ALA A 960 21.81 5.98 -36.25
CA ALA A 960 21.26 5.23 -37.37
C ALA A 960 21.89 5.66 -38.70
N THR A 961 22.13 6.96 -38.88
CA THR A 961 22.72 7.57 -40.09
C THR A 961 24.24 7.44 -40.20
N THR A 962 24.95 6.98 -39.15
CA THR A 962 26.40 6.74 -39.17
C THR A 962 26.81 5.32 -39.61
N ARG A 963 25.87 4.54 -40.17
CA ARG A 963 26.13 3.20 -40.72
C ARG A 963 26.50 3.24 -42.20
#